data_AF-A0A661CRC9-F1
#
_entry.id   AF-A0A661CRC9-F1
#
_cell.length_a   1.000
_cell.length_b   1.000
_cell.length_c   1.000
_cell.angle_alpha   90.00
_cell.angle_beta   90.00
_cell.angle_gamma   90.00
#
_symmetry.space_group_name_H-M   'P 1'
#
loop_
_entity.id
_entity.type
_entity.pdbx_description
1 polymer ?
#
loop_
_entity_poly.entity_id
_entity_poly.type
_entity_poly.pdbx_seq_one_letter_code
_entity_poly.pdbx_strand_id
1 'polypeptide(L)'
;TYDSNDDTDIPYIAATGTTDTLNIFSETELHIASSTTFSPSGDVTISGNASSSSADGSLHIDNNAVFVGYSTSTITLAGSLTVDDGATFTSASTTVLMNATTTGKTITTPASQEIIFNELIFNGVSGGWNINGDIRVVENINVSTGTVTGTSDVVIENGSMSGNGTVSFGSGTTTIENTNTLGGNTPWTFGNLVLGNGVVTGTTTPGGATTTILDTLTINTGHFLDAGNTVWVLSGTGDVFMEDGTFLYDTSTIIYNGTGAANILSTNYYNLILNALGGSPTYTATGLGVQVFGDLDIGNTGTTTVDFDTNDSALNIEGGVAIHTLGTFVASDSGATTLAGSYDNNGIFTSSGGVLTFDGSGVHTIAAGNSAFGSVIINGSGDFTVSEHATATSFTITAADDFTLASSQALAVGGTFTNSLGGADTIWTDSILHLYGGGNYEINASTIDDSYGTLVVGTDTDIRMWNSDASTTTVNSSGSIYSQDHDDVSGDLYIYGDYVKSSGSDYWSYAKDFDGTDISGSPRKVDVYIAANASTTHLGGSLAVIGTAVNSTAIQNQGVGTYAIEVGGNASTTWQYYDIRDSNDKGLVLSGTPDIGDLSYGQFLVANDNETGMTVDGSVITNNPASIYTGNVFATSSGVTTAYNVTIIGTTLSAWRFTGHSGDIDGEVFDNDDGDPGYITWDDSALAITISGKVYSDEGSTVSGVCTGASNIKLVGIGFSATTTSCNGSGTYIFNGISYAAGCLLNVYIDGETENGVTVTHDPISSINNLDIYENRVIVRHESSDPLTIDDMTGWDSSDDVGDVIFTALSDTPDTLTLPSNVKLLVWTGKQFEPDGDVTVTGSGAGAAYDGTLELYDGATFTANSGEEHSVGGSLITG
;
A
#
# COMPACT_ATOMS: atom_id res chain seq x y z
N THR A 1 95.21 10.48 -8.60
CA THR A 1 94.26 11.25 -7.76
C THR A 1 95.01 11.71 -6.53
N TYR A 2 94.71 12.91 -6.01
CA TYR A 2 95.18 13.38 -4.69
C TYR A 2 93.94 13.39 -3.79
N ASP A 3 93.93 12.57 -2.76
CA ASP A 3 92.74 12.35 -1.91
C ASP A 3 93.14 12.09 -0.45
N SER A 4 92.21 11.58 0.37
CA SER A 4 92.49 11.36 1.80
C SER A 4 93.59 10.33 2.08
N ASN A 5 93.96 9.48 1.12
CA ASN A 5 95.10 8.58 1.26
C ASN A 5 96.42 9.34 1.17
N ASP A 6 96.42 10.50 0.51
CA ASP A 6 97.56 11.39 0.37
C ASP A 6 97.60 12.47 1.47
N ASP A 7 96.43 12.99 1.89
CA ASP A 7 96.29 13.98 2.96
C ASP A 7 94.96 13.83 3.73
N THR A 8 95.04 13.55 5.03
CA THR A 8 93.87 13.31 5.88
C THR A 8 92.94 14.52 6.05
N ASP A 9 93.41 15.74 5.72
CA ASP A 9 92.57 16.94 5.73
C ASP A 9 91.59 16.99 4.54
N ILE A 10 91.77 16.12 3.54
CA ILE A 10 90.87 16.01 2.39
C ILE A 10 89.69 15.09 2.74
N PRO A 11 88.43 15.56 2.68
CA PRO A 11 87.27 14.83 3.18
C PRO A 11 86.69 13.83 2.15
N TYR A 12 87.50 13.28 1.25
CA TYR A 12 87.04 12.28 0.29
C TYR A 12 88.14 11.31 -0.14
N ILE A 13 87.72 10.13 -0.59
CA ILE A 13 88.54 9.13 -1.30
C ILE A 13 87.97 8.97 -2.71
N ALA A 14 88.84 8.97 -3.72
CA ALA A 14 88.45 8.76 -5.12
C ALA A 14 89.30 7.67 -5.76
N ALA A 15 88.67 6.60 -6.24
CA ALA A 15 89.35 5.47 -6.85
C ALA A 15 88.83 5.17 -8.25
N THR A 16 89.75 4.88 -9.17
CA THR A 16 89.44 4.43 -10.53
C THR A 16 89.33 2.91 -10.58
N GLY A 17 88.29 2.38 -11.22
CA GLY A 17 88.00 0.95 -11.24
C GLY A 17 87.34 0.48 -12.54
N THR A 18 86.63 -0.67 -12.49
CA THR A 18 85.65 -1.02 -13.54
C THR A 18 84.48 -0.04 -13.55
N THR A 19 84.18 0.51 -12.37
CA THR A 19 83.33 1.66 -12.13
C THR A 19 84.15 2.58 -11.22
N ASP A 20 84.21 3.88 -11.51
CA ASP A 20 84.89 4.82 -10.63
C ASP A 20 84.08 5.02 -9.34
N THR A 21 84.74 5.42 -8.25
CA THR A 21 84.08 5.66 -6.97
C THR A 21 84.54 6.98 -6.35
N LEU A 22 83.60 7.73 -5.79
CA LEU A 22 83.85 8.90 -4.95
C LEU A 22 83.15 8.70 -3.61
N ASN A 23 83.92 8.60 -2.53
CA ASN A 23 83.41 8.48 -1.17
C ASN A 23 83.75 9.74 -0.38
N ILE A 24 82.75 10.55 -0.08
CA ILE A 24 82.85 11.76 0.71
C ILE A 24 82.51 11.43 2.17
N PHE A 25 83.30 11.95 3.11
CA PHE A 25 83.19 11.64 4.53
C PHE A 25 82.00 12.35 5.20
N SER A 26 81.58 11.81 6.34
CA SER A 26 80.53 12.41 7.16
C SER A 26 80.87 13.82 7.61
N GLU A 27 79.85 14.57 8.01
CA GLU A 27 79.88 15.99 8.39
C GLU A 27 80.13 16.95 7.21
N THR A 28 80.18 16.45 5.98
CA THR A 28 80.47 17.24 4.78
C THR A 28 79.42 17.09 3.67
N GLU A 29 79.35 18.11 2.81
CA GLU A 29 78.45 18.22 1.65
C GLU A 29 79.27 18.13 0.34
N LEU A 30 78.72 17.47 -0.69
CA LEU A 30 79.17 17.65 -2.06
C LEU A 30 78.49 18.88 -2.67
N HIS A 31 79.25 19.96 -2.84
CA HIS A 31 78.76 21.20 -3.41
C HIS A 31 79.25 21.38 -4.84
N ILE A 32 78.34 21.44 -5.81
CA ILE A 32 78.64 21.70 -7.22
C ILE A 32 78.43 23.19 -7.46
N ALA A 33 79.52 23.93 -7.58
CA ALA A 33 79.47 25.39 -7.69
C ALA A 33 78.69 25.88 -8.92
N SER A 34 78.05 27.05 -8.77
CA SER A 34 77.27 27.72 -9.81
C SER A 34 77.89 27.62 -11.22
N SER A 35 77.05 27.33 -12.22
CA SER A 35 77.43 27.27 -13.64
C SER A 35 78.53 26.26 -14.00
N THR A 36 78.78 25.25 -13.16
CA THR A 36 79.74 24.16 -13.44
C THR A 36 79.05 22.81 -13.66
N THR A 37 79.77 21.84 -14.20
CA THR A 37 79.27 20.47 -14.42
C THR A 37 80.13 19.47 -13.68
N PHE A 38 79.49 18.57 -12.92
CA PHE A 38 80.13 17.42 -12.29
C PHE A 38 79.59 16.11 -12.87
N SER A 39 80.50 15.24 -13.34
CA SER A 39 80.17 13.92 -13.90
C SER A 39 81.14 12.86 -13.35
N PRO A 40 80.74 12.10 -12.32
CA PRO A 40 81.63 11.24 -11.53
C PRO A 40 82.11 9.97 -12.24
N SER A 41 81.56 9.61 -13.40
CA SER A 41 81.87 8.36 -14.14
C SER A 41 81.70 7.06 -13.32
N GLY A 42 80.93 7.10 -12.24
CA GLY A 42 80.71 5.95 -11.37
C GLY A 42 79.88 6.26 -10.12
N ASP A 43 80.10 5.48 -9.06
CA ASP A 43 79.33 5.56 -7.82
C ASP A 43 79.78 6.77 -6.97
N VAL A 44 78.81 7.46 -6.38
CA VAL A 44 79.06 8.56 -5.44
C VAL A 44 78.42 8.22 -4.10
N THR A 45 79.20 8.17 -3.03
CA THR A 45 78.69 8.00 -1.67
C THR A 45 79.04 9.24 -0.86
N ILE A 46 78.02 9.95 -0.39
CA ILE A 46 78.17 11.05 0.56
C ILE A 46 77.77 10.51 1.93
N SER A 47 78.77 10.10 2.69
CA SER A 47 78.58 9.54 4.02
C SER A 47 78.02 10.59 4.95
N GLY A 48 77.27 10.18 5.97
CA GLY A 48 76.74 11.10 6.97
C GLY A 48 76.19 10.39 8.19
N ASN A 49 75.20 11.00 8.85
CA ASN A 49 74.64 10.56 10.13
C ASN A 49 75.61 10.75 11.32
N ALA A 50 76.62 11.60 11.18
CA ALA A 50 77.59 11.89 12.24
C ALA A 50 77.22 13.16 13.02
N SER A 51 76.44 14.07 12.42
CA SER A 51 76.07 15.36 13.01
C SER A 51 74.64 15.79 12.63
N SER A 52 74.20 16.91 13.21
CA SER A 52 72.93 17.58 12.85
C SER A 52 73.11 18.70 11.82
N SER A 53 74.30 18.86 11.25
CA SER A 53 74.59 19.87 10.23
C SER A 53 73.76 19.60 8.98
N SER A 54 73.25 20.66 8.34
CA SER A 54 72.56 20.54 7.04
C SER A 54 73.49 20.07 5.93
N ALA A 55 74.81 20.24 6.10
CA ALA A 55 75.81 19.75 5.16
C ALA A 55 76.04 18.24 5.26
N ASP A 56 75.77 17.61 6.41
CA ASP A 56 76.17 16.23 6.69
C ASP A 56 75.48 15.22 5.75
N GLY A 57 76.26 14.66 4.81
CA GLY A 57 75.77 13.67 3.85
C GLY A 57 75.00 14.26 2.67
N SER A 58 75.00 15.59 2.50
CA SER A 58 74.14 16.29 1.54
C SER A 58 74.81 16.48 0.17
N LEU A 59 73.97 16.58 -0.87
CA LEU A 59 74.33 16.99 -2.23
C LEU A 59 73.65 18.32 -2.53
N HIS A 60 74.45 19.35 -2.86
CA HIS A 60 73.96 20.66 -3.27
C HIS A 60 74.44 20.98 -4.69
N ILE A 61 73.47 21.18 -5.60
CA ILE A 61 73.68 21.62 -6.97
C ILE A 61 73.28 23.09 -7.03
N ASP A 62 74.28 23.97 -7.03
CA ASP A 62 74.11 25.43 -6.96
C ASP A 62 73.56 26.01 -8.29
N ASN A 63 73.19 27.28 -8.30
CA ASN A 63 72.51 27.94 -9.42
C ASN A 63 73.16 27.67 -10.79
N ASN A 64 72.36 27.18 -11.74
CA ASN A 64 72.79 26.82 -13.10
C ASN A 64 73.89 25.74 -13.17
N ALA A 65 74.20 25.04 -12.09
CA ALA A 65 75.13 23.92 -12.11
C ALA A 65 74.46 22.63 -12.59
N VAL A 66 75.26 21.66 -13.02
CA VAL A 66 74.78 20.40 -13.60
C VAL A 66 75.45 19.21 -12.93
N PHE A 67 74.66 18.29 -12.40
CA PHE A 67 75.11 16.94 -12.04
C PHE A 67 74.71 15.96 -13.14
N VAL A 68 75.66 15.16 -13.63
CA VAL A 68 75.40 14.13 -14.65
C VAL A 68 75.75 12.76 -14.09
N GLY A 69 74.72 11.97 -13.76
CA GLY A 69 74.82 10.58 -13.36
C GLY A 69 75.47 9.71 -14.44
N TYR A 70 75.92 8.51 -14.04
CA TYR A 70 76.71 7.64 -14.92
C TYR A 70 76.12 6.23 -15.01
N SER A 71 75.68 5.85 -16.21
CA SER A 71 75.19 4.48 -16.49
C SER A 71 74.21 4.01 -15.39
N THR A 72 74.43 2.83 -14.81
CA THR A 72 73.66 2.26 -13.70
C THR A 72 74.35 2.45 -12.33
N SER A 73 75.08 3.55 -12.14
CA SER A 73 75.78 3.82 -10.87
C SER A 73 74.81 4.17 -9.74
N THR A 74 75.27 4.06 -8.51
CA THR A 74 74.52 4.44 -7.30
C THR A 74 75.03 5.77 -6.75
N ILE A 75 74.09 6.66 -6.44
CA ILE A 75 74.35 7.92 -5.73
C ILE A 75 73.75 7.78 -4.33
N THR A 76 74.58 7.55 -3.33
CA THR A 76 74.16 7.35 -1.95
C THR A 76 74.26 8.65 -1.15
N LEU A 77 73.16 9.08 -0.55
CA LEU A 77 73.04 10.31 0.23
C LEU A 77 72.57 10.00 1.66
N ALA A 78 73.38 10.35 2.66
CA ALA A 78 72.97 10.33 4.07
C ALA A 78 72.34 11.65 4.54
N GLY A 79 72.27 12.65 3.66
CA GLY A 79 71.80 14.00 3.91
C GLY A 79 70.63 14.42 3.00
N SER A 80 70.57 15.71 2.68
CA SER A 80 69.58 16.31 1.77
C SER A 80 70.09 16.35 0.33
N LEU A 81 69.16 16.48 -0.62
CA LEU A 81 69.42 16.87 -2.00
C LEU A 81 68.80 18.25 -2.27
N THR A 82 69.63 19.22 -2.64
CA THR A 82 69.20 20.57 -3.02
C THR A 82 69.60 20.86 -4.46
N VAL A 83 68.64 21.22 -5.29
CA VAL A 83 68.83 21.64 -6.69
C VAL A 83 68.34 23.08 -6.81
N ASP A 84 69.24 24.05 -6.96
CA ASP A 84 68.90 25.47 -6.98
C ASP A 84 68.36 25.93 -8.33
N ASP A 85 67.95 27.21 -8.41
CA ASP A 85 67.36 27.77 -9.62
C ASP A 85 68.30 27.68 -10.84
N GLY A 86 67.77 27.07 -11.91
CA GLY A 86 68.46 26.81 -13.17
C GLY A 86 69.40 25.60 -13.13
N ALA A 87 69.59 24.97 -11.96
CA ALA A 87 70.42 23.79 -11.83
C ALA A 87 69.75 22.55 -12.46
N THR A 88 70.55 21.56 -12.85
CA THR A 88 70.04 20.34 -13.49
C THR A 88 70.65 19.09 -12.87
N PHE A 89 69.79 18.16 -12.44
CA PHE A 89 70.19 16.79 -12.11
C PHE A 89 69.81 15.88 -13.28
N THR A 90 70.81 15.35 -13.99
CA THR A 90 70.61 14.36 -15.05
C THR A 90 70.91 12.98 -14.49
N SER A 91 69.88 12.17 -14.29
CA SER A 91 70.00 10.86 -13.62
C SER A 91 70.74 9.80 -14.42
N ALA A 92 70.80 9.87 -15.75
CA ALA A 92 71.11 8.68 -16.57
C ALA A 92 70.23 7.49 -16.13
N SER A 93 70.79 6.29 -15.93
CA SER A 93 70.08 5.12 -15.37
C SER A 93 70.47 4.84 -13.91
N THR A 94 70.81 5.87 -13.13
CA THR A 94 71.33 5.70 -11.76
C THR A 94 70.25 5.37 -10.73
N THR A 95 70.66 4.70 -9.66
CA THR A 95 69.87 4.59 -8.42
C THR A 95 70.31 5.68 -7.44
N VAL A 96 69.38 6.51 -6.98
CA VAL A 96 69.61 7.44 -5.86
C VAL A 96 69.16 6.76 -4.57
N LEU A 97 70.11 6.49 -3.68
CA LEU A 97 69.88 5.84 -2.39
C LEU A 97 69.96 6.84 -1.24
N MET A 98 68.81 7.22 -0.70
CA MET A 98 68.67 8.01 0.52
C MET A 98 68.82 7.08 1.74
N ASN A 99 69.95 7.17 2.47
CA ASN A 99 70.29 6.24 3.55
C ASN A 99 70.42 6.90 4.94
N ALA A 100 70.01 8.16 5.08
CA ALA A 100 70.00 8.89 6.33
C ALA A 100 69.26 8.13 7.45
N THR A 101 69.86 7.97 8.63
CA THR A 101 69.21 7.41 9.84
C THR A 101 68.75 8.51 10.80
N THR A 102 68.79 9.76 10.35
CA THR A 102 68.40 10.96 11.08
C THR A 102 67.28 11.70 10.34
N THR A 103 66.48 12.48 11.05
CA THR A 103 65.35 13.24 10.49
C THR A 103 65.80 14.59 9.89
N GLY A 104 64.86 15.31 9.28
CA GLY A 104 65.04 16.68 8.80
C GLY A 104 65.76 16.79 7.46
N LYS A 105 65.86 15.68 6.71
CA LYS A 105 66.43 15.67 5.36
C LYS A 105 65.40 16.12 4.35
N THR A 106 65.85 16.65 3.23
CA THR A 106 64.99 17.22 2.20
C THR A 106 65.43 16.80 0.81
N ILE A 107 64.47 16.71 -0.11
CA ILE A 107 64.70 16.76 -1.55
C ILE A 107 64.02 18.06 -2.01
N THR A 108 64.78 19.00 -2.57
CA THR A 108 64.28 20.36 -2.81
C THR A 108 64.73 20.90 -4.15
N THR A 109 63.78 21.50 -4.86
CA THR A 109 63.95 22.28 -6.10
C THR A 109 62.97 23.45 -6.08
N PRO A 110 63.24 24.59 -6.75
CA PRO A 110 62.26 25.66 -6.92
C PRO A 110 60.97 25.17 -7.59
N ALA A 111 59.83 25.77 -7.22
CA ALA A 111 58.49 25.38 -7.69
C ALA A 111 58.25 25.47 -9.22
N SER A 112 59.20 26.01 -9.99
CA SER A 112 59.13 26.05 -11.47
C SER A 112 59.99 24.97 -12.14
N GLN A 113 60.54 24.03 -11.37
CA GLN A 113 61.50 23.01 -11.80
C GLN A 113 61.14 21.65 -11.19
N GLU A 114 61.34 20.59 -11.98
CA GLU A 114 61.13 19.18 -11.59
C GLU A 114 62.49 18.48 -11.54
N ILE A 115 62.74 17.66 -10.51
CA ILE A 115 63.92 16.76 -10.47
C ILE A 115 63.53 15.41 -11.06
N ILE A 116 64.27 14.96 -12.08
CA ILE A 116 64.05 13.66 -12.71
C ILE A 116 65.07 12.64 -12.19
N PHE A 117 64.58 11.60 -11.53
CA PHE A 117 65.34 10.42 -11.12
C PHE A 117 65.07 9.24 -12.04
N ASN A 118 66.04 8.33 -12.16
CA ASN A 118 65.77 7.02 -12.76
C ASN A 118 65.17 6.08 -11.72
N GLU A 119 65.89 5.79 -10.62
CA GLU A 119 65.36 5.04 -9.48
C GLU A 119 65.67 5.78 -8.16
N LEU A 120 64.74 5.75 -7.20
CA LEU A 120 64.87 6.41 -5.90
C LEU A 120 64.55 5.43 -4.76
N ILE A 121 65.49 5.27 -3.82
CA ILE A 121 65.36 4.33 -2.70
C ILE A 121 65.57 5.07 -1.38
N PHE A 122 64.68 4.86 -0.41
CA PHE A 122 64.83 5.29 0.98
C PHE A 122 65.03 4.06 1.88
N ASN A 123 66.19 3.94 2.53
CA ASN A 123 66.55 2.73 3.29
C ASN A 123 67.18 3.01 4.67
N GLY A 124 67.08 4.25 5.16
CA GLY A 124 67.58 4.61 6.48
C GLY A 124 66.54 4.41 7.59
N VAL A 125 66.82 3.50 8.53
CA VAL A 125 65.97 3.30 9.71
C VAL A 125 65.94 4.57 10.55
N SER A 126 64.74 5.05 10.91
CA SER A 126 64.50 6.35 11.58
C SER A 126 64.86 7.59 10.75
N GLY A 127 65.27 7.41 9.49
CA GLY A 127 65.44 8.50 8.54
C GLY A 127 64.13 9.23 8.30
N GLY A 128 64.21 10.55 8.13
CA GLY A 128 63.06 11.40 7.82
C GLY A 128 63.39 12.33 6.68
N TRP A 129 62.73 12.14 5.53
CA TRP A 129 62.91 12.92 4.32
C TRP A 129 61.64 13.66 3.95
N ASN A 130 61.77 14.93 3.63
CA ASN A 130 60.68 15.75 3.12
C ASN A 130 60.93 16.14 1.65
N ILE A 131 60.02 15.76 0.76
CA ILE A 131 60.01 16.14 -0.66
C ILE A 131 59.26 17.47 -0.78
N ASN A 132 60.05 18.55 -0.96
CA ASN A 132 59.59 19.94 -1.02
C ASN A 132 59.62 20.54 -2.43
N GLY A 133 60.02 19.76 -3.43
CA GLY A 133 59.97 20.16 -4.83
C GLY A 133 59.44 19.02 -5.69
N ASP A 134 58.95 19.35 -6.87
CA ASP A 134 58.33 18.37 -7.76
C ASP A 134 59.37 17.36 -8.24
N ILE A 135 59.01 16.08 -8.22
CA ILE A 135 59.89 15.00 -8.67
C ILE A 135 59.18 14.09 -9.67
N ARG A 136 59.98 13.55 -10.58
CA ARG A 136 59.60 12.50 -11.52
C ARG A 136 60.58 11.35 -11.42
N VAL A 137 60.07 10.14 -11.36
CA VAL A 137 60.87 8.91 -11.24
C VAL A 137 60.49 8.00 -12.38
N VAL A 138 61.47 7.69 -13.24
CA VAL A 138 61.24 6.89 -14.45
C VAL A 138 60.92 5.43 -14.11
N GLU A 139 61.62 4.87 -13.12
CA GLU A 139 61.48 3.50 -12.65
C GLU A 139 60.82 3.46 -11.26
N ASN A 140 61.49 2.91 -10.24
CA ASN A 140 60.88 2.65 -8.94
C ASN A 140 61.16 3.74 -7.92
N ILE A 141 60.17 3.97 -7.05
CA ILE A 141 60.37 4.53 -5.72
C ILE A 141 60.25 3.39 -4.71
N ASN A 142 61.31 3.11 -3.94
CA ASN A 142 61.27 2.12 -2.87
C ASN A 142 61.50 2.78 -1.52
N VAL A 143 60.46 2.88 -0.71
CA VAL A 143 60.52 3.34 0.67
C VAL A 143 60.67 2.13 1.59
N SER A 144 61.87 1.57 1.66
CA SER A 144 62.15 0.34 2.43
C SER A 144 62.00 0.55 3.94
N THR A 145 62.51 1.67 4.47
CA THR A 145 62.42 2.05 5.89
C THR A 145 62.39 3.57 6.06
N GLY A 146 62.12 4.04 7.29
CA GLY A 146 62.07 5.47 7.63
C GLY A 146 60.73 6.12 7.26
N THR A 147 60.71 7.45 7.21
CA THR A 147 59.51 8.25 6.91
C THR A 147 59.80 9.22 5.78
N VAL A 148 58.97 9.17 4.74
CA VAL A 148 58.98 10.12 3.62
C VAL A 148 57.71 10.95 3.68
N THR A 149 57.86 12.26 3.80
CA THR A 149 56.77 13.24 3.74
C THR A 149 56.91 14.13 2.53
N GLY A 150 55.85 14.83 2.14
CA GLY A 150 55.91 15.77 1.03
C GLY A 150 54.62 16.55 0.84
N THR A 151 54.72 17.65 0.11
CA THR A 151 53.59 18.50 -0.29
C THR A 151 53.58 18.84 -1.78
N SER A 152 54.64 18.44 -2.50
CA SER A 152 54.87 18.67 -3.92
C SER A 152 54.38 17.51 -4.77
N ASP A 153 54.39 17.69 -6.09
CA ASP A 153 53.95 16.67 -7.03
C ASP A 153 55.01 15.56 -7.18
N VAL A 154 54.54 14.32 -7.27
CA VAL A 154 55.38 13.13 -7.44
C VAL A 154 54.85 12.34 -8.62
N VAL A 155 55.66 12.11 -9.65
CA VAL A 155 55.29 11.32 -10.83
C VAL A 155 56.13 10.05 -10.91
N ILE A 156 55.49 8.90 -11.12
CA ILE A 156 56.14 7.62 -11.39
C ILE A 156 55.75 7.17 -12.79
N GLU A 157 56.73 7.02 -13.69
CA GLU A 157 56.46 6.70 -15.09
C GLU A 157 56.22 5.20 -15.29
N ASN A 158 57.21 4.33 -15.08
CA ASN A 158 57.14 2.91 -15.50
C ASN A 158 57.23 1.89 -14.35
N GLY A 159 57.65 2.29 -13.15
CA GLY A 159 57.94 1.38 -12.04
C GLY A 159 56.92 1.37 -10.91
N SER A 160 57.32 0.74 -9.81
CA SER A 160 56.53 0.59 -8.58
C SER A 160 56.88 1.65 -7.53
N MET A 161 55.88 2.09 -6.76
CA MET A 161 56.09 2.89 -5.55
C MET A 161 55.80 1.99 -4.36
N SER A 162 56.83 1.33 -3.81
CA SER A 162 56.68 0.20 -2.89
C SER A 162 57.50 0.35 -1.61
N GLY A 163 57.25 -0.52 -0.63
CA GLY A 163 58.09 -0.65 0.57
C GLY A 163 57.31 -0.57 1.88
N ASN A 164 58.04 -0.73 2.99
CA ASN A 164 57.49 -0.83 4.36
C ASN A 164 57.89 0.34 5.27
N GLY A 165 58.45 1.42 4.71
CA GLY A 165 58.58 2.69 5.42
C GLY A 165 57.28 3.50 5.34
N THR A 166 57.17 4.54 6.16
CA THR A 166 55.99 5.40 6.19
C THR A 166 56.04 6.42 5.06
N VAL A 167 54.97 6.53 4.28
CA VAL A 167 54.76 7.61 3.31
C VAL A 167 53.58 8.47 3.74
N SER A 168 53.79 9.78 3.80
CA SER A 168 52.75 10.75 4.15
C SER A 168 52.90 12.01 3.31
N PHE A 169 52.34 11.97 2.10
CA PHE A 169 52.22 13.13 1.23
C PHE A 169 50.93 13.86 1.58
N GLY A 170 51.05 14.97 2.31
CA GLY A 170 49.89 15.66 2.90
C GLY A 170 49.12 16.56 1.92
N SER A 171 49.73 16.87 0.78
CA SER A 171 49.15 17.64 -0.33
C SER A 171 49.92 17.31 -1.62
N GLY A 172 49.60 18.02 -2.71
CA GLY A 172 50.19 17.74 -4.02
C GLY A 172 49.55 16.51 -4.66
N THR A 173 49.99 16.22 -5.88
CA THR A 173 49.50 15.11 -6.70
C THR A 173 50.55 14.04 -6.84
N THR A 174 50.23 12.82 -6.41
CA THR A 174 51.00 11.64 -6.78
C THR A 174 50.39 10.98 -8.00
N THR A 175 51.11 10.95 -9.12
CA THR A 175 50.67 10.36 -10.38
C THR A 175 51.46 9.10 -10.68
N ILE A 176 50.76 7.99 -10.92
CA ILE A 176 51.34 6.71 -11.33
C ILE A 176 50.90 6.47 -12.77
N GLU A 177 51.81 6.60 -13.73
CA GLU A 177 51.41 6.62 -15.15
C GLU A 177 51.17 5.22 -15.76
N ASN A 178 51.82 4.18 -15.24
CA ASN A 178 51.77 2.80 -15.74
C ASN A 178 51.52 1.77 -14.61
N THR A 179 51.51 0.49 -14.96
CA THR A 179 51.36 -0.63 -14.02
C THR A 179 52.33 -0.53 -12.84
N ASN A 180 51.80 -0.71 -11.62
CA ASN A 180 52.52 -0.40 -10.38
C ASN A 180 52.07 -1.28 -9.21
N THR A 181 53.00 -1.64 -8.32
CA THR A 181 52.65 -2.06 -6.96
C THR A 181 52.76 -0.87 -6.01
N LEU A 182 51.65 -0.49 -5.37
CA LEU A 182 51.57 0.68 -4.50
C LEU A 182 51.65 0.27 -3.03
N GLY A 183 52.71 0.71 -2.34
CA GLY A 183 52.88 0.50 -0.90
C GLY A 183 53.44 -0.86 -0.51
N GLY A 184 53.08 -1.27 0.71
CA GLY A 184 53.53 -2.49 1.38
C GLY A 184 52.68 -2.73 2.62
N ASN A 185 53.32 -3.15 3.72
CA ASN A 185 52.64 -3.52 4.97
C ASN A 185 52.42 -2.35 5.95
N THR A 186 52.83 -1.14 5.59
CA THR A 186 52.65 0.08 6.40
C THR A 186 51.64 1.02 5.75
N PRO A 187 50.72 1.63 6.51
CA PRO A 187 49.74 2.57 5.95
C PRO A 187 50.39 3.80 5.33
N TRP A 188 49.91 4.21 4.16
CA TRP A 188 50.41 5.35 3.39
C TRP A 188 49.31 6.41 3.20
N THR A 189 49.71 7.67 3.13
CA THR A 189 48.80 8.81 2.95
C THR A 189 49.21 9.67 1.76
N PHE A 190 48.22 10.10 0.99
CA PHE A 190 48.37 10.95 -0.19
C PHE A 190 47.40 12.14 -0.12
N GLY A 191 47.79 13.28 -0.70
CA GLY A 191 46.90 14.42 -0.94
C GLY A 191 45.92 14.04 -2.06
N ASN A 192 46.38 14.17 -3.29
CA ASN A 192 45.75 13.61 -4.48
C ASN A 192 46.51 12.38 -4.98
N LEU A 193 45.79 11.35 -5.42
CA LEU A 193 46.37 10.15 -6.05
C LEU A 193 45.71 9.92 -7.41
N VAL A 194 46.53 9.97 -8.47
CA VAL A 194 46.11 9.78 -9.85
C VAL A 194 46.73 8.50 -10.40
N LEU A 195 45.87 7.58 -10.83
CA LEU A 195 46.25 6.30 -11.42
C LEU A 195 46.03 6.34 -12.94
N GLY A 196 47.10 6.23 -13.69
CA GLY A 196 47.15 6.32 -15.15
C GLY A 196 47.32 7.75 -15.66
N ASN A 197 47.74 7.87 -16.92
CA ASN A 197 47.91 9.14 -17.64
C ASN A 197 46.83 9.39 -18.72
N GLY A 198 45.79 8.54 -18.77
CA GLY A 198 44.71 8.62 -19.77
C GLY A 198 45.07 8.10 -21.17
N VAL A 199 46.30 7.62 -21.38
CA VAL A 199 46.79 7.14 -22.67
C VAL A 199 47.25 5.69 -22.59
N VAL A 200 47.98 5.32 -21.54
CA VAL A 200 48.56 3.99 -21.39
C VAL A 200 47.69 3.11 -20.50
N THR A 201 47.53 1.85 -20.90
CA THR A 201 46.87 0.85 -20.08
C THR A 201 47.80 0.34 -18.99
N GLY A 202 47.39 0.47 -17.74
CA GLY A 202 48.13 -0.03 -16.59
C GLY A 202 47.22 -0.53 -15.48
N THR A 203 47.79 -1.27 -14.54
CA THR A 203 47.09 -1.75 -13.34
C THR A 203 47.88 -1.38 -12.10
N THR A 204 47.23 -0.74 -11.14
CA THR A 204 47.80 -0.51 -9.81
C THR A 204 47.26 -1.55 -8.84
N THR A 205 48.17 -2.26 -8.17
CA THR A 205 47.84 -3.24 -7.13
C THR A 205 48.44 -2.79 -5.78
N PRO A 206 47.66 -2.70 -4.70
CA PRO A 206 48.16 -2.27 -3.39
C PRO A 206 48.95 -3.36 -2.67
N GLY A 207 49.94 -2.96 -1.87
CA GLY A 207 50.86 -3.85 -1.14
C GLY A 207 50.29 -4.48 0.13
N GLY A 208 49.04 -4.17 0.52
CA GLY A 208 48.30 -4.85 1.59
C GLY A 208 47.84 -3.95 2.75
N ALA A 209 48.54 -2.85 3.04
CA ALA A 209 48.13 -1.89 4.08
C ALA A 209 47.08 -0.89 3.58
N THR A 210 46.55 -0.09 4.52
CA THR A 210 45.60 0.99 4.23
C THR A 210 46.25 2.11 3.41
N THR A 211 45.57 2.54 2.36
CA THR A 211 45.89 3.77 1.61
C THR A 211 44.88 4.85 1.97
N THR A 212 45.35 6.00 2.44
CA THR A 212 44.51 7.16 2.77
C THR A 212 44.71 8.28 1.78
N ILE A 213 43.61 8.85 1.28
CA ILE A 213 43.58 9.95 0.33
C ILE A 213 42.86 11.11 0.99
N LEU A 214 43.57 12.23 1.12
CA LEU A 214 43.09 13.40 1.83
C LEU A 214 42.22 14.33 0.98
N ASP A 215 42.32 14.23 -0.34
CA ASP A 215 41.57 15.04 -1.31
C ASP A 215 40.83 14.13 -2.31
N THR A 216 41.41 13.83 -3.48
CA THR A 216 40.76 12.99 -4.51
C THR A 216 41.61 11.80 -4.96
N LEU A 217 40.96 10.64 -5.10
CA LEU A 217 41.47 9.47 -5.82
C LEU A 217 40.89 9.47 -7.24
N THR A 218 41.74 9.49 -8.25
CA THR A 218 41.34 9.43 -9.67
C THR A 218 41.91 8.19 -10.34
N ILE A 219 41.05 7.38 -10.94
CA ILE A 219 41.45 6.35 -11.89
C ILE A 219 41.19 6.91 -13.28
N ASN A 220 42.25 7.25 -14.01
CA ASN A 220 42.13 7.78 -15.37
C ASN A 220 41.74 6.68 -16.37
N THR A 221 41.15 7.11 -17.49
CA THR A 221 40.78 6.24 -18.60
C THR A 221 41.93 5.30 -19.02
N GLY A 222 41.61 4.01 -19.16
CA GLY A 222 42.56 2.98 -19.55
C GLY A 222 43.35 2.36 -18.38
N HIS A 223 43.27 2.91 -17.17
CA HIS A 223 43.92 2.37 -15.99
C HIS A 223 42.96 1.56 -15.11
N PHE A 224 43.50 0.57 -14.42
CA PHE A 224 42.78 -0.30 -13.50
C PHE A 224 43.32 -0.14 -12.08
N LEU A 225 42.44 0.02 -11.11
CA LEU A 225 42.77 -0.19 -9.70
C LEU A 225 42.30 -1.59 -9.30
N ASP A 226 43.23 -2.52 -9.08
CA ASP A 226 42.94 -3.83 -8.49
C ASP A 226 43.11 -3.75 -6.98
N ALA A 227 42.01 -3.51 -6.26
CA ALA A 227 42.05 -3.20 -4.83
C ALA A 227 42.29 -4.43 -3.94
N GLY A 228 42.13 -5.65 -4.45
CA GLY A 228 42.26 -6.88 -3.68
C GLY A 228 41.43 -6.86 -2.40
N ASN A 229 42.03 -7.23 -1.27
CA ASN A 229 41.40 -7.21 0.06
C ASN A 229 41.82 -6.02 0.92
N THR A 230 42.26 -4.91 0.30
CA THR A 230 42.85 -3.77 1.01
C THR A 230 41.83 -2.71 1.41
N VAL A 231 42.25 -1.78 2.26
CA VAL A 231 41.41 -0.67 2.75
C VAL A 231 41.84 0.64 2.10
N TRP A 232 40.87 1.37 1.55
CA TRP A 232 41.06 2.69 0.96
C TRP A 232 40.20 3.70 1.70
N VAL A 233 40.84 4.76 2.21
CA VAL A 233 40.20 5.79 3.01
C VAL A 233 40.16 7.09 2.22
N LEU A 234 38.96 7.65 2.07
CA LEU A 234 38.66 8.88 1.33
C LEU A 234 38.22 9.96 2.32
N SER A 235 39.10 10.94 2.56
CA SER A 235 38.93 11.97 3.60
C SER A 235 38.63 13.37 3.05
N GLY A 236 38.55 13.53 1.73
CA GLY A 236 38.31 14.81 1.06
C GLY A 236 36.86 15.31 1.16
N THR A 237 36.54 16.28 0.30
CA THR A 237 35.19 16.87 0.17
C THR A 237 34.77 16.97 -1.29
N GLY A 238 33.47 16.89 -1.58
CA GLY A 238 32.96 16.85 -2.96
C GLY A 238 33.24 15.52 -3.66
N ASP A 239 33.77 15.56 -4.87
CA ASP A 239 34.13 14.36 -5.65
C ASP A 239 35.48 13.80 -5.19
N VAL A 240 35.43 12.91 -4.19
CA VAL A 240 36.62 12.30 -3.56
C VAL A 240 37.09 11.03 -4.26
N PHE A 241 36.23 10.42 -5.08
CA PHE A 241 36.55 9.24 -5.87
C PHE A 241 36.02 9.39 -7.30
N MET A 242 36.95 9.42 -8.25
CA MET A 242 36.69 9.62 -9.68
C MET A 242 37.10 8.35 -10.44
N GLU A 243 36.15 7.70 -11.10
CA GLU A 243 36.36 6.48 -11.89
C GLU A 243 36.15 6.75 -13.39
N ASP A 244 37.16 7.34 -14.05
CA ASP A 244 37.19 7.45 -15.52
C ASP A 244 37.80 6.19 -16.18
N GLY A 245 38.53 5.39 -15.39
CA GLY A 245 39.11 4.09 -15.73
C GLY A 245 38.25 2.94 -15.22
N THR A 246 38.84 1.99 -14.51
CA THR A 246 38.11 0.83 -13.96
C THR A 246 38.55 0.51 -12.55
N PHE A 247 37.58 0.45 -11.64
CA PHE A 247 37.75 -0.04 -10.28
C PHE A 247 37.43 -1.53 -10.19
N LEU A 248 38.44 -2.35 -9.90
CA LEU A 248 38.28 -3.77 -9.60
C LEU A 248 38.26 -3.91 -8.07
N TYR A 249 37.06 -3.91 -7.52
CA TYR A 249 36.80 -3.81 -6.08
C TYR A 249 37.19 -5.07 -5.28
N ASP A 250 37.15 -6.26 -5.89
CA ASP A 250 37.42 -7.57 -5.25
C ASP A 250 36.76 -7.72 -3.85
N THR A 251 37.54 -7.85 -2.77
CA THR A 251 37.06 -7.96 -1.38
C THR A 251 37.48 -6.75 -0.54
N SER A 252 37.73 -5.62 -1.21
CA SER A 252 38.26 -4.41 -0.60
C SER A 252 37.24 -3.71 0.30
N THR A 253 37.72 -2.75 1.08
CA THR A 253 36.87 -1.87 1.88
C THR A 253 37.14 -0.42 1.50
N ILE A 254 36.12 0.29 1.04
CA ILE A 254 36.17 1.73 0.81
C ILE A 254 35.54 2.44 2.00
N ILE A 255 36.26 3.41 2.56
CA ILE A 255 35.83 4.19 3.72
C ILE A 255 35.74 5.66 3.34
N TYR A 256 34.54 6.24 3.40
CA TYR A 256 34.35 7.69 3.38
C TYR A 256 34.36 8.18 4.82
N ASN A 257 35.31 9.06 5.16
CA ASN A 257 35.47 9.55 6.53
C ASN A 257 35.80 11.05 6.64
N GLY A 258 35.75 11.77 5.51
CA GLY A 258 36.00 13.21 5.45
C GLY A 258 35.05 14.01 6.34
N THR A 259 35.51 15.14 6.89
CA THR A 259 34.72 15.96 7.82
C THR A 259 33.75 16.92 7.13
N GLY A 260 33.81 17.02 5.80
CA GLY A 260 32.90 17.81 4.98
C GLY A 260 32.04 16.93 4.07
N ALA A 261 31.06 17.54 3.40
CA ALA A 261 30.19 16.82 2.48
C ALA A 261 30.99 16.21 1.31
N ALA A 262 30.59 15.01 0.88
CA ALA A 262 31.23 14.28 -0.21
C ALA A 262 30.18 13.53 -1.05
N ASN A 263 30.52 13.25 -2.29
CA ASN A 263 29.69 12.48 -3.20
C ASN A 263 30.11 11.00 -3.14
N ILE A 264 29.13 10.11 -2.94
CA ILE A 264 29.32 8.67 -3.08
C ILE A 264 29.20 8.37 -4.58
N LEU A 265 30.24 7.75 -5.13
CA LEU A 265 30.34 7.45 -6.55
C LEU A 265 29.37 6.32 -6.93
N SER A 266 28.69 6.45 -8.07
CA SER A 266 27.90 5.37 -8.67
C SER A 266 28.84 4.27 -9.20
N THR A 267 29.14 3.27 -8.38
CA THR A 267 29.97 2.13 -8.77
C THR A 267 29.71 0.92 -7.90
N ASN A 268 30.46 -0.15 -8.14
CA ASN A 268 30.47 -1.37 -7.36
C ASN A 268 31.50 -1.27 -6.23
N TYR A 269 31.06 -1.56 -5.02
CA TYR A 269 31.90 -1.71 -3.84
C TYR A 269 31.77 -3.14 -3.31
N TYR A 270 32.82 -3.66 -2.66
CA TYR A 270 32.64 -4.84 -1.82
C TYR A 270 32.09 -4.43 -0.46
N ASN A 271 32.93 -3.93 0.45
CA ASN A 271 32.46 -3.29 1.68
C ASN A 271 32.50 -1.77 1.53
N LEU A 272 31.43 -1.11 1.98
CA LEU A 272 31.31 0.35 1.98
C LEU A 272 31.07 0.85 3.40
N ILE A 273 31.97 1.71 3.88
CA ILE A 273 31.90 2.30 5.22
C ILE A 273 31.76 3.81 5.09
N LEU A 274 30.71 4.37 5.68
CA LEU A 274 30.34 5.79 5.60
C LEU A 274 30.37 6.38 7.01
N ASN A 275 31.57 6.74 7.46
CA ASN A 275 31.90 6.99 8.87
C ASN A 275 32.76 8.24 9.03
N ALA A 276 32.13 9.42 9.10
CA ALA A 276 32.81 10.68 9.29
C ALA A 276 33.64 10.72 10.57
N LEU A 277 34.85 11.29 10.52
CA LEU A 277 35.68 11.51 11.72
C LEU A 277 35.22 12.72 12.56
N GLY A 278 34.27 13.50 12.07
CA GLY A 278 33.71 14.69 12.72
C GLY A 278 32.95 15.57 11.73
N GLY A 279 32.44 16.72 12.19
CA GLY A 279 31.84 17.75 11.33
C GLY A 279 30.37 17.54 10.91
N SER A 280 29.79 16.36 11.17
CA SER A 280 28.41 16.01 10.78
C SER A 280 28.11 16.18 9.27
N PRO A 281 28.92 15.61 8.36
CA PRO A 281 28.73 15.77 6.93
C PRO A 281 27.54 14.95 6.42
N THR A 282 27.04 15.38 5.25
CA THR A 282 26.19 14.56 4.39
C THR A 282 27.02 13.96 3.27
N TYR A 283 26.95 12.64 3.10
CA TYR A 283 27.47 11.92 1.95
C TYR A 283 26.31 11.60 1.01
N THR A 284 26.31 12.20 -0.18
CA THR A 284 25.21 12.12 -1.12
C THR A 284 25.54 11.14 -2.24
N ALA A 285 24.72 10.12 -2.45
CA ALA A 285 24.84 9.23 -3.59
C ALA A 285 24.56 9.99 -4.89
N THR A 286 25.38 9.72 -5.89
CA THR A 286 25.27 10.35 -7.22
C THR A 286 25.12 9.27 -8.28
N GLY A 287 24.63 9.65 -9.47
CA GLY A 287 24.48 8.74 -10.60
C GLY A 287 23.31 7.77 -10.47
N LEU A 288 23.36 6.67 -11.22
CA LEU A 288 22.23 5.75 -11.39
C LEU A 288 22.06 4.76 -10.23
N GLY A 289 23.13 4.46 -9.51
CA GLY A 289 23.06 3.61 -8.33
C GLY A 289 24.40 3.09 -7.81
N VAL A 290 24.34 2.47 -6.65
CA VAL A 290 25.48 1.89 -5.91
C VAL A 290 25.19 0.42 -5.66
N GLN A 291 26.17 -0.44 -5.92
CA GLN A 291 26.13 -1.85 -5.56
C GLN A 291 27.14 -2.11 -4.45
N VAL A 292 26.71 -2.79 -3.40
CA VAL A 292 27.57 -3.24 -2.29
C VAL A 292 27.49 -4.77 -2.24
N PHE A 293 28.59 -5.46 -2.51
CA PHE A 293 28.62 -6.94 -2.52
C PHE A 293 28.84 -7.56 -1.13
N GLY A 294 29.34 -6.77 -0.18
CA GLY A 294 29.50 -7.11 1.22
C GLY A 294 28.64 -6.19 2.08
N ASP A 295 29.24 -5.64 3.14
CA ASP A 295 28.49 -4.89 4.15
C ASP A 295 28.49 -3.38 3.91
N LEU A 296 27.37 -2.74 4.29
CA LEU A 296 27.22 -1.29 4.39
C LEU A 296 27.16 -0.86 5.87
N ASP A 297 28.14 -0.07 6.31
CA ASP A 297 28.24 0.44 7.69
C ASP A 297 28.15 1.98 7.71
N ILE A 298 27.24 2.53 8.52
CA ILE A 298 26.94 3.97 8.56
C ILE A 298 27.01 4.53 9.99
N GLY A 299 27.79 5.58 10.18
CA GLY A 299 27.85 6.39 11.40
C GLY A 299 28.40 5.72 12.66
N ASN A 300 29.40 4.85 12.56
CA ASN A 300 30.03 4.18 13.71
C ASN A 300 30.94 5.13 14.52
N THR A 301 31.73 5.98 13.86
CA THR A 301 32.78 6.80 14.51
C THR A 301 32.36 8.24 14.78
N GLY A 302 31.49 8.81 13.95
CA GLY A 302 31.03 10.19 14.05
C GLY A 302 29.70 10.38 13.34
N THR A 303 29.02 11.47 13.69
CA THR A 303 27.72 11.82 13.09
C THR A 303 27.85 11.89 11.58
N THR A 304 27.09 11.07 10.86
CA THR A 304 27.17 10.95 9.40
C THR A 304 25.76 10.80 8.85
N THR A 305 25.40 11.66 7.90
CA THR A 305 24.17 11.50 7.11
C THR A 305 24.55 10.91 5.75
N VAL A 306 23.86 9.87 5.33
CA VAL A 306 23.99 9.24 4.03
C VAL A 306 22.67 9.42 3.29
N ASP A 307 22.73 10.03 2.10
CA ASP A 307 21.56 10.49 1.37
C ASP A 307 21.52 9.91 -0.04
N PHE A 308 20.55 9.02 -0.27
CA PHE A 308 20.24 8.46 -1.59
C PHE A 308 19.01 9.12 -2.24
N ASP A 309 18.27 9.95 -1.51
CA ASP A 309 17.01 10.57 -1.93
C ASP A 309 17.24 11.78 -2.85
N THR A 310 18.23 12.63 -2.54
CA THR A 310 18.50 13.85 -3.33
C THR A 310 18.62 13.60 -4.84
N ASN A 311 19.12 12.43 -5.25
CA ASN A 311 19.31 12.07 -6.67
C ASN A 311 18.59 10.78 -7.08
N ASP A 312 17.80 10.18 -6.19
CA ASP A 312 17.14 8.89 -6.40
C ASP A 312 18.05 7.76 -6.90
N SER A 313 19.26 7.70 -6.35
CA SER A 313 20.21 6.67 -6.73
C SER A 313 19.72 5.32 -6.20
N ALA A 314 19.69 4.30 -7.06
CA ALA A 314 19.38 2.94 -6.63
C ALA A 314 20.49 2.40 -5.69
N LEU A 315 20.12 1.52 -4.78
CA LEU A 315 21.04 0.87 -3.85
C LEU A 315 20.74 -0.62 -3.79
N ASN A 316 21.73 -1.45 -4.11
CA ASN A 316 21.65 -2.90 -3.88
C ASN A 316 22.77 -3.35 -2.93
N ILE A 317 22.42 -4.12 -1.91
CA ILE A 317 23.35 -4.61 -0.89
C ILE A 317 23.19 -6.13 -0.75
N GLU A 318 24.26 -6.88 -1.03
CA GLU A 318 24.26 -8.35 -0.91
C GLU A 318 24.62 -8.84 0.50
N GLY A 319 25.38 -8.04 1.27
CA GLY A 319 25.70 -8.31 2.67
C GLY A 319 24.74 -7.61 3.63
N GLY A 320 25.21 -7.30 4.83
CA GLY A 320 24.40 -6.66 5.88
C GLY A 320 24.40 -5.13 5.82
N VAL A 321 23.38 -4.53 6.42
CA VAL A 321 23.32 -3.09 6.71
C VAL A 321 23.38 -2.87 8.21
N ALA A 322 24.31 -2.01 8.63
CA ALA A 322 24.40 -1.52 10.01
C ALA A 322 24.33 0.01 10.03
N ILE A 323 23.24 0.55 10.56
CA ILE A 323 23.10 1.99 10.86
C ILE A 323 23.37 2.16 12.34
N HIS A 324 24.54 2.70 12.68
CA HIS A 324 24.94 2.90 14.06
C HIS A 324 24.30 4.14 14.67
N THR A 325 24.44 4.32 16.00
CA THR A 325 23.81 5.42 16.76
C THR A 325 24.12 6.84 16.28
N LEU A 326 25.21 7.05 15.52
CA LEU A 326 25.56 8.34 14.93
C LEU A 326 25.25 8.41 13.42
N GLY A 327 24.66 7.36 12.86
CA GLY A 327 24.28 7.25 11.47
C GLY A 327 22.86 7.76 11.21
N THR A 328 22.69 8.47 10.10
CA THR A 328 21.40 8.74 9.48
C THR A 328 21.43 8.21 8.06
N PHE A 329 20.55 7.28 7.71
CA PHE A 329 20.36 6.81 6.35
C PHE A 329 19.04 7.33 5.80
N VAL A 330 19.12 8.12 4.72
CA VAL A 330 17.97 8.61 3.94
C VAL A 330 17.91 7.79 2.65
N ALA A 331 16.94 6.88 2.58
CA ALA A 331 16.67 6.08 1.38
C ALA A 331 15.94 6.90 0.33
N SER A 332 16.02 6.48 -0.94
CA SER A 332 15.33 7.15 -2.05
C SER A 332 13.82 6.89 -2.05
N ASP A 333 13.05 7.88 -2.49
CA ASP A 333 11.61 7.78 -2.71
C ASP A 333 11.22 6.98 -3.97
N SER A 334 12.14 6.80 -4.93
CA SER A 334 11.84 6.21 -6.25
C SER A 334 12.91 5.24 -6.78
N GLY A 335 14.16 5.42 -6.39
CA GLY A 335 15.26 4.48 -6.60
C GLY A 335 15.05 3.19 -5.82
N ALA A 336 15.31 2.04 -6.44
CA ALA A 336 15.18 0.75 -5.78
C ALA A 336 16.20 0.63 -4.63
N THR A 337 15.75 0.19 -3.45
CA THR A 337 16.63 -0.23 -2.35
C THR A 337 16.42 -1.72 -2.07
N THR A 338 17.41 -2.54 -2.39
CA THR A 338 17.38 -4.01 -2.20
C THR A 338 18.46 -4.44 -1.21
N LEU A 339 18.12 -5.40 -0.35
CA LEU A 339 18.98 -5.93 0.70
C LEU A 339 18.85 -7.45 0.81
N ALA A 340 19.93 -8.16 0.49
CA ALA A 340 19.98 -9.60 0.63
C ALA A 340 20.37 -10.05 2.06
N GLY A 341 21.16 -9.27 2.80
CA GLY A 341 21.61 -9.63 4.14
C GLY A 341 20.73 -9.16 5.29
N SER A 342 21.30 -9.14 6.50
CA SER A 342 20.60 -8.68 7.71
C SER A 342 20.55 -7.16 7.79
N TYR A 343 19.50 -6.64 8.41
CA TYR A 343 19.31 -5.21 8.68
C TYR A 343 19.40 -4.95 10.18
N ASP A 344 20.26 -4.02 10.59
CA ASP A 344 20.39 -3.53 11.96
C ASP A 344 20.39 -1.99 11.98
N ASN A 345 19.39 -1.41 12.64
CA ASN A 345 19.30 0.04 12.82
C ASN A 345 19.28 0.45 14.31
N ASN A 346 20.42 0.99 14.75
CA ASN A 346 20.58 1.67 16.03
C ASN A 346 20.60 3.21 15.90
N GLY A 347 20.49 3.74 14.68
CA GLY A 347 20.53 5.18 14.36
C GLY A 347 19.19 5.73 13.86
N ILE A 348 19.24 6.54 12.81
CA ILE A 348 18.06 7.13 12.16
C ILE A 348 17.93 6.56 10.75
N PHE A 349 16.75 6.04 10.42
CA PHE A 349 16.36 5.67 9.07
C PHE A 349 15.22 6.58 8.60
N THR A 350 15.36 7.17 7.41
CA THR A 350 14.32 7.93 6.73
C THR A 350 14.00 7.22 5.43
N SER A 351 12.78 6.73 5.30
CA SER A 351 12.36 5.94 4.13
C SER A 351 12.06 6.78 2.89
N SER A 352 11.77 8.08 3.06
CA SER A 352 11.32 9.00 2.01
C SER A 352 10.05 8.53 1.25
N GLY A 353 9.34 7.53 1.78
CA GLY A 353 8.21 6.88 1.11
C GLY A 353 8.58 5.77 0.12
N GLY A 354 9.88 5.47 -0.03
CA GLY A 354 10.38 4.44 -0.93
C GLY A 354 10.10 2.99 -0.49
N VAL A 355 10.56 2.06 -1.33
CA VAL A 355 10.42 0.62 -1.14
C VAL A 355 11.77 0.02 -0.70
N LEU A 356 11.76 -0.71 0.41
CA LEU A 356 12.86 -1.57 0.83
C LEU A 356 12.48 -3.03 0.56
N THR A 357 13.23 -3.69 -0.32
CA THR A 357 13.03 -5.10 -0.67
C THR A 357 14.11 -5.96 -0.02
N PHE A 358 13.70 -6.98 0.73
CA PHE A 358 14.58 -8.03 1.23
C PHE A 358 14.53 -9.23 0.29
N ASP A 359 15.66 -9.63 -0.30
CA ASP A 359 15.73 -10.65 -1.37
C ASP A 359 16.77 -11.76 -1.12
N GLY A 360 17.24 -11.85 0.12
CA GLY A 360 18.22 -12.85 0.58
C GLY A 360 17.78 -14.31 0.47
N SER A 361 18.77 -15.21 0.45
CA SER A 361 18.59 -16.68 0.40
C SER A 361 19.19 -17.42 1.60
N GLY A 362 19.65 -16.68 2.62
CA GLY A 362 20.22 -17.23 3.86
C GLY A 362 19.33 -16.96 5.07
N VAL A 363 19.92 -16.98 6.26
CA VAL A 363 19.23 -16.62 7.50
C VAL A 363 19.50 -15.15 7.82
N HIS A 364 18.45 -14.35 7.92
CA HIS A 364 18.54 -12.90 8.02
C HIS A 364 17.67 -12.37 9.15
N THR A 365 18.22 -11.41 9.89
CA THR A 365 17.50 -10.68 10.93
C THR A 365 17.18 -9.27 10.47
N ILE A 366 15.97 -8.82 10.78
CA ILE A 366 15.51 -7.44 10.60
C ILE A 366 15.35 -6.84 12.00
N ALA A 367 16.44 -6.29 12.53
CA ALA A 367 16.44 -5.47 13.74
C ALA A 367 16.09 -4.03 13.34
N ALA A 368 14.78 -3.78 13.26
CA ALA A 368 14.24 -2.53 12.74
C ALA A 368 14.56 -1.31 13.61
N GLY A 369 14.85 -1.48 14.91
CA GLY A 369 15.04 -0.39 15.84
C GLY A 369 13.92 0.64 15.77
N ASN A 370 14.29 1.90 15.52
CA ASN A 370 13.33 3.01 15.38
C ASN A 370 12.94 3.29 13.92
N SER A 371 13.17 2.35 12.99
CA SER A 371 12.84 2.54 11.58
C SER A 371 11.33 2.68 11.35
N ALA A 372 10.94 3.81 10.75
CA ALA A 372 9.63 3.97 10.13
C ALA A 372 9.78 3.67 8.63
N PHE A 373 9.58 2.42 8.24
CA PHE A 373 9.69 2.01 6.85
C PHE A 373 8.57 2.63 6.00
N GLY A 374 8.87 2.84 4.71
CA GLY A 374 7.86 3.16 3.70
C GLY A 374 7.12 1.88 3.35
N SER A 375 7.38 1.34 2.16
CA SER A 375 6.92 0.00 1.80
C SER A 375 8.03 -1.03 2.04
N VAL A 376 7.69 -2.17 2.61
CA VAL A 376 8.60 -3.31 2.79
C VAL A 376 8.11 -4.48 1.96
N ILE A 377 9.00 -5.12 1.21
CA ILE A 377 8.72 -6.34 0.47
C ILE A 377 9.71 -7.42 0.92
N ILE A 378 9.21 -8.54 1.43
CA ILE A 378 10.00 -9.77 1.61
C ILE A 378 9.81 -10.61 0.35
N ASN A 379 10.88 -10.78 -0.42
CA ASN A 379 10.87 -11.49 -1.71
C ASN A 379 12.21 -12.21 -1.93
N GLY A 380 12.55 -13.07 -0.98
CA GLY A 380 13.75 -13.90 -0.99
C GLY A 380 13.41 -15.39 -0.92
N SER A 381 14.44 -16.22 -0.87
CA SER A 381 14.33 -17.67 -0.64
C SER A 381 15.09 -18.08 0.63
N GLY A 382 15.06 -17.21 1.64
CA GLY A 382 15.78 -17.37 2.89
C GLY A 382 14.85 -17.25 4.09
N ASP A 383 15.41 -17.37 5.29
CA ASP A 383 14.69 -17.27 6.55
C ASP A 383 14.78 -15.82 7.06
N PHE A 384 13.64 -15.14 7.18
CA PHE A 384 13.61 -13.75 7.64
C PHE A 384 12.97 -13.66 9.03
N THR A 385 13.72 -13.13 10.00
CA THR A 385 13.21 -12.87 11.35
C THR A 385 13.15 -11.37 11.63
N VAL A 386 11.96 -10.82 11.80
CA VAL A 386 11.76 -9.49 12.39
C VAL A 386 11.99 -9.61 13.90
N SER A 387 13.19 -9.19 14.35
CA SER A 387 13.68 -9.45 15.71
C SER A 387 13.35 -8.34 16.71
N GLU A 388 12.86 -7.19 16.24
CA GLU A 388 12.48 -6.03 17.04
C GLU A 388 11.15 -5.46 16.53
N HIS A 389 10.54 -4.53 17.27
CA HIS A 389 9.35 -3.82 16.80
C HIS A 389 9.62 -3.14 15.45
N ALA A 390 8.70 -3.30 14.50
CA ALA A 390 8.79 -2.71 13.18
C ALA A 390 7.53 -1.92 12.83
N THR A 391 7.69 -0.80 12.13
CA THR A 391 6.58 -0.01 11.60
C THR A 391 6.78 0.24 10.12
N ALA A 392 5.74 0.04 9.31
CA ALA A 392 5.78 0.28 7.87
C ALA A 392 4.46 0.93 7.39
N THR A 393 4.53 1.68 6.29
CA THR A 393 3.32 2.11 5.57
C THR A 393 2.67 0.93 4.85
N SER A 394 3.44 0.05 4.22
CA SER A 394 2.94 -1.22 3.69
C SER A 394 3.95 -2.33 3.93
N PHE A 395 3.46 -3.57 4.03
CA PHE A 395 4.32 -4.73 4.28
C PHE A 395 3.79 -5.94 3.52
N THR A 396 4.56 -6.42 2.56
CA THR A 396 4.20 -7.55 1.71
C THR A 396 5.20 -8.68 1.89
N ILE A 397 4.70 -9.87 2.24
CA ILE A 397 5.45 -11.11 2.23
C ILE A 397 5.08 -11.84 0.93
N THR A 398 5.98 -11.79 -0.06
CA THR A 398 5.81 -12.41 -1.37
C THR A 398 6.44 -13.80 -1.40
N ALA A 399 7.67 -13.91 -0.89
CA ALA A 399 8.44 -15.15 -0.86
C ALA A 399 9.48 -15.12 0.27
N ALA A 400 9.58 -16.24 0.99
CA ALA A 400 10.64 -16.61 1.93
C ALA A 400 10.62 -18.15 2.05
N ASP A 401 11.69 -18.74 2.59
CA ASP A 401 11.65 -20.14 3.05
C ASP A 401 10.88 -20.20 4.38
N ASP A 402 11.23 -19.32 5.33
CA ASP A 402 10.50 -19.07 6.57
C ASP A 402 10.39 -17.56 6.86
N PHE A 403 9.24 -17.10 7.38
CA PHE A 403 9.07 -15.76 7.94
C PHE A 403 8.68 -15.82 9.42
N THR A 404 9.42 -15.12 10.28
CA THR A 404 9.13 -15.05 11.72
C THR A 404 9.01 -13.61 12.19
N LEU A 405 7.89 -13.27 12.82
CA LEU A 405 7.83 -12.13 13.73
C LEU A 405 8.15 -12.63 15.14
N ALA A 406 9.30 -12.22 15.68
CA ALA A 406 9.79 -12.75 16.94
C ALA A 406 8.83 -12.50 18.12
N SER A 407 8.84 -13.41 19.10
CA SER A 407 8.01 -13.32 20.30
C SER A 407 8.17 -11.97 21.00
N SER A 408 7.06 -11.43 21.50
CA SER A 408 6.93 -10.13 22.16
C SER A 408 7.25 -8.92 21.27
N GLN A 409 7.45 -9.11 19.96
CA GLN A 409 7.60 -8.02 18.99
C GLN A 409 6.26 -7.65 18.35
N ALA A 410 6.22 -6.46 17.76
CA ALA A 410 5.05 -5.93 17.10
C ALA A 410 5.41 -5.45 15.68
N LEU A 411 4.64 -5.86 14.70
CA LEU A 411 4.67 -5.31 13.34
C LEU A 411 3.43 -4.44 13.15
N ALA A 412 3.64 -3.13 13.04
CA ALA A 412 2.58 -2.15 12.81
C ALA A 412 2.57 -1.70 11.34
N VAL A 413 1.46 -1.91 10.64
CA VAL A 413 1.31 -1.59 9.21
C VAL A 413 0.20 -0.56 9.04
N GLY A 414 0.57 0.65 8.60
CA GLY A 414 -0.34 1.79 8.45
C GLY A 414 -1.10 1.86 7.12
N GLY A 415 -1.02 0.79 6.32
CA GLY A 415 -1.63 0.66 5.00
C GLY A 415 -1.88 -0.81 4.72
N THR A 416 -1.59 -1.28 3.51
CA THR A 416 -1.86 -2.68 3.14
C THR A 416 -0.80 -3.64 3.71
N PHE A 417 -1.27 -4.69 4.36
CA PHE A 417 -0.50 -5.90 4.66
C PHE A 417 -0.93 -7.03 3.72
N THR A 418 0.03 -7.77 3.20
CA THR A 418 -0.24 -8.96 2.38
C THR A 418 0.72 -10.08 2.75
N ASN A 419 0.18 -11.27 3.00
CA ASN A 419 0.91 -12.48 3.26
C ASN A 419 0.60 -13.53 2.18
N SER A 420 1.60 -13.83 1.36
CA SER A 420 1.54 -14.90 0.35
C SER A 420 2.14 -16.21 0.85
N LEU A 421 2.66 -16.21 2.08
CA LEU A 421 3.09 -17.40 2.81
C LEU A 421 2.00 -17.79 3.82
N GLY A 422 2.07 -19.03 4.32
CA GLY A 422 1.11 -19.51 5.29
C GLY A 422 1.55 -20.79 5.98
N GLY A 423 0.78 -21.16 7.00
CA GLY A 423 0.94 -22.40 7.76
C GLY A 423 2.29 -22.48 8.45
N ALA A 424 3.11 -23.47 8.07
CA ALA A 424 4.39 -23.73 8.75
C ALA A 424 5.52 -22.78 8.33
N ASP A 425 5.36 -22.07 7.20
CA ASP A 425 6.37 -21.16 6.65
C ASP A 425 6.30 -19.78 7.34
N THR A 426 5.34 -19.57 8.23
CA THR A 426 5.15 -18.34 9.02
C THR A 426 5.07 -18.63 10.52
N ILE A 427 5.68 -17.77 11.34
CA ILE A 427 5.65 -17.87 12.80
C ILE A 427 5.26 -16.53 13.42
N TRP A 428 4.10 -16.53 14.08
CA TRP A 428 3.52 -15.37 14.78
C TRP A 428 3.30 -15.60 16.28
N THR A 429 3.86 -16.66 16.85
CA THR A 429 3.63 -17.04 18.24
C THR A 429 4.06 -15.93 19.21
N ASP A 430 3.13 -15.52 20.09
CA ASP A 430 3.32 -14.45 21.08
C ASP A 430 3.77 -13.09 20.48
N SER A 431 3.48 -12.84 19.20
CA SER A 431 3.74 -11.56 18.54
C SER A 431 2.45 -10.80 18.22
N ILE A 432 2.59 -9.52 17.85
CA ILE A 432 1.47 -8.63 17.55
C ILE A 432 1.54 -8.15 16.10
N LEU A 433 0.53 -8.48 15.31
CA LEU A 433 0.29 -7.82 14.02
C LEU A 433 -0.75 -6.72 14.23
N HIS A 434 -0.38 -5.47 13.99
CA HIS A 434 -1.27 -4.31 14.15
C HIS A 434 -1.48 -3.61 12.81
N LEU A 435 -2.70 -3.73 12.27
CA LEU A 435 -3.10 -3.14 10.99
C LEU A 435 -3.92 -1.87 11.25
N TYR A 436 -3.52 -0.74 10.69
CA TYR A 436 -4.16 0.55 10.92
C TYR A 436 -4.05 1.47 9.69
N GLY A 437 -4.58 2.69 9.78
CA GLY A 437 -4.47 3.72 8.73
C GLY A 437 -5.64 3.76 7.75
N GLY A 438 -6.65 2.94 7.98
CA GLY A 438 -7.87 2.85 7.18
C GLY A 438 -7.77 1.89 5.99
N GLY A 439 -8.86 1.76 5.23
CA GLY A 439 -8.92 1.03 3.96
C GLY A 439 -9.56 -0.34 4.06
N ASN A 440 -9.90 -0.92 2.91
CA ASN A 440 -10.56 -2.22 2.78
C ASN A 440 -9.72 -3.13 1.87
N TYR A 441 -9.15 -4.21 2.42
CA TYR A 441 -8.26 -5.10 1.68
C TYR A 441 -8.24 -6.54 2.23
N GLU A 442 -7.78 -7.46 1.39
CA GLU A 442 -7.59 -8.87 1.72
C GLU A 442 -6.12 -9.12 2.05
N ILE A 443 -5.83 -9.84 3.14
CA ILE A 443 -4.46 -10.04 3.62
C ILE A 443 -3.79 -11.30 3.02
N ASN A 444 -4.56 -12.29 2.60
CA ASN A 444 -4.06 -13.55 2.05
C ASN A 444 -5.12 -14.19 1.14
N ALA A 445 -4.70 -15.03 0.20
CA ALA A 445 -5.61 -15.71 -0.73
C ALA A 445 -6.28 -16.95 -0.09
N SER A 446 -7.39 -17.43 -0.68
CA SER A 446 -8.13 -18.62 -0.24
C SER A 446 -7.36 -19.95 -0.28
N THR A 447 -6.13 -19.97 -0.79
CA THR A 447 -5.25 -21.13 -0.79
C THR A 447 -4.17 -21.07 0.30
N ILE A 448 -4.20 -20.03 1.14
CA ILE A 448 -3.21 -19.74 2.17
C ILE A 448 -3.95 -19.72 3.51
N ASP A 449 -3.40 -20.40 4.51
CA ASP A 449 -3.82 -20.41 5.92
C ASP A 449 -2.72 -19.80 6.80
N ASP A 450 -3.06 -19.20 7.93
CA ASP A 450 -2.07 -18.74 8.92
C ASP A 450 -2.71 -18.55 10.30
N SER A 451 -1.90 -18.68 11.35
CA SER A 451 -2.34 -18.47 12.74
C SER A 451 -1.55 -17.35 13.38
N TYR A 452 -2.18 -16.17 13.49
CA TYR A 452 -1.55 -15.00 14.09
C TYR A 452 -1.56 -15.07 15.63
N GLY A 453 -0.55 -14.48 16.28
CA GLY A 453 -0.50 -14.37 17.74
C GLY A 453 -1.60 -13.45 18.27
N THR A 454 -1.36 -12.14 18.23
CA THR A 454 -2.37 -11.11 18.48
C THR A 454 -2.59 -10.30 17.21
N LEU A 455 -3.82 -10.30 16.71
CA LEU A 455 -4.24 -9.47 15.58
C LEU A 455 -5.00 -8.25 16.08
N VAL A 456 -4.46 -7.06 15.81
CA VAL A 456 -5.06 -5.78 16.17
C VAL A 456 -5.46 -5.03 14.91
N VAL A 457 -6.72 -4.60 14.82
CA VAL A 457 -7.25 -3.80 13.70
C VAL A 457 -7.71 -2.43 14.20
N GLY A 458 -7.13 -1.39 13.60
CA GLY A 458 -7.32 0.02 13.95
C GLY A 458 -8.62 0.63 13.42
N THR A 459 -8.75 1.94 13.60
CA THR A 459 -9.90 2.74 13.12
C THR A 459 -10.01 2.69 11.61
N ASP A 460 -11.23 2.47 11.10
CA ASP A 460 -11.59 2.52 9.67
C ASP A 460 -10.81 1.53 8.78
N THR A 461 -10.10 0.58 9.39
CA THR A 461 -9.37 -0.50 8.72
C THR A 461 -10.24 -1.73 8.69
N ASP A 462 -10.56 -2.19 7.49
CA ASP A 462 -11.40 -3.34 7.21
C ASP A 462 -10.58 -4.39 6.49
N ILE A 463 -10.39 -5.55 7.11
CA ILE A 463 -9.62 -6.63 6.50
C ILE A 463 -10.48 -7.86 6.21
N ARG A 464 -10.11 -8.54 5.12
CA ARG A 464 -10.54 -9.91 4.84
C ARG A 464 -9.35 -10.84 4.97
N MET A 465 -9.60 -12.03 5.50
CA MET A 465 -8.58 -13.09 5.57
C MET A 465 -9.23 -14.44 5.32
N TRP A 466 -8.47 -15.35 4.72
CA TRP A 466 -8.92 -16.71 4.41
C TRP A 466 -8.19 -17.74 5.24
N ASN A 467 -8.87 -18.82 5.62
CA ASN A 467 -8.30 -19.99 6.30
C ASN A 467 -7.45 -19.67 7.53
N SER A 468 -7.58 -18.46 8.07
CA SER A 468 -6.67 -17.90 9.05
C SER A 468 -7.39 -17.59 10.35
N ASP A 469 -6.64 -17.61 11.44
CA ASP A 469 -7.13 -17.29 12.76
C ASP A 469 -6.12 -16.45 13.55
N ALA A 470 -6.52 -16.05 14.76
CA ALA A 470 -5.61 -15.42 15.70
C ALA A 470 -5.90 -15.89 17.12
N SER A 471 -4.83 -16.13 17.90
CA SER A 471 -4.98 -16.49 19.32
C SER A 471 -5.65 -15.37 20.14
N THR A 472 -5.51 -14.12 19.72
CA THR A 472 -6.22 -12.97 20.30
C THR A 472 -6.55 -11.95 19.22
N THR A 473 -7.81 -11.52 19.18
CA THR A 473 -8.31 -10.52 18.23
C THR A 473 -8.74 -9.27 18.98
N THR A 474 -8.27 -8.09 18.56
CA THR A 474 -8.71 -6.78 19.07
C THR A 474 -9.05 -5.88 17.91
N VAL A 475 -10.32 -5.45 17.80
CA VAL A 475 -10.81 -4.65 16.68
C VAL A 475 -11.40 -3.35 17.19
N ASN A 476 -11.02 -2.23 16.58
CA ASN A 476 -11.63 -0.93 16.84
C ASN A 476 -13.11 -0.94 16.44
N SER A 477 -13.95 -0.13 17.09
CA SER A 477 -15.38 -0.06 16.78
C SER A 477 -15.71 0.41 15.37
N SER A 478 -14.79 1.09 14.66
CA SER A 478 -14.98 1.49 13.26
C SER A 478 -14.15 0.69 12.26
N GLY A 479 -13.40 -0.32 12.71
CA GLY A 479 -12.72 -1.28 11.82
C GLY A 479 -13.44 -2.61 11.82
N SER A 480 -13.03 -3.53 10.94
CA SER A 480 -13.63 -4.86 10.86
C SER A 480 -12.66 -5.95 10.42
N ILE A 481 -12.99 -7.19 10.80
CA ILE A 481 -12.37 -8.40 10.27
C ILE A 481 -13.46 -9.31 9.73
N TYR A 482 -13.31 -9.73 8.48
CA TYR A 482 -14.15 -10.72 7.82
C TYR A 482 -13.29 -11.97 7.52
N SER A 483 -13.34 -12.95 8.41
CA SER A 483 -12.48 -14.14 8.40
C SER A 483 -13.20 -15.34 7.78
N GLN A 484 -12.85 -15.64 6.54
CA GLN A 484 -13.47 -16.64 5.69
C GLN A 484 -12.80 -18.01 5.90
N ASP A 485 -13.60 -19.06 6.04
CA ASP A 485 -13.13 -20.42 6.38
C ASP A 485 -12.18 -20.42 7.61
N HIS A 486 -12.60 -19.72 8.68
CA HIS A 486 -11.78 -19.45 9.86
C HIS A 486 -11.10 -20.71 10.44
N ASP A 487 -9.80 -20.61 10.78
CA ASP A 487 -8.99 -21.74 11.30
C ASP A 487 -8.99 -22.97 10.37
N ASP A 488 -8.93 -22.72 9.05
CA ASP A 488 -9.02 -23.73 7.98
C ASP A 488 -10.29 -24.61 8.06
N VAL A 489 -11.34 -24.11 8.73
CA VAL A 489 -12.64 -24.79 8.82
C VAL A 489 -13.55 -24.30 7.72
N SER A 490 -13.63 -25.09 6.66
CA SER A 490 -14.48 -24.79 5.50
C SER A 490 -15.95 -24.57 5.92
N GLY A 491 -16.44 -23.35 5.66
CA GLY A 491 -17.80 -22.92 5.95
C GLY A 491 -17.94 -22.03 7.19
N ASP A 492 -16.91 -21.93 8.01
CA ASP A 492 -16.92 -21.06 9.19
C ASP A 492 -16.52 -19.63 8.80
N LEU A 493 -17.39 -18.66 9.12
CA LEU A 493 -17.12 -17.23 8.93
C LEU A 493 -17.12 -16.53 10.27
N TYR A 494 -16.03 -15.87 10.62
CA TYR A 494 -15.94 -15.04 11.82
C TYR A 494 -15.91 -13.56 11.47
N ILE A 495 -16.82 -12.78 12.05
CA ILE A 495 -16.93 -11.33 11.83
C ILE A 495 -16.67 -10.58 13.13
N TYR A 496 -15.82 -9.57 13.06
CA TYR A 496 -15.49 -8.69 14.18
C TYR A 496 -15.66 -7.22 13.77
N GLY A 497 -15.97 -6.35 14.73
CA GLY A 497 -16.07 -4.91 14.50
C GLY A 497 -17.32 -4.48 13.71
N ASP A 498 -17.23 -3.36 13.00
CA ASP A 498 -18.34 -2.82 12.18
C ASP A 498 -18.11 -3.14 10.70
N TYR A 499 -18.55 -4.31 10.27
CA TYR A 499 -18.40 -4.74 8.89
C TYR A 499 -19.44 -4.05 7.99
N VAL A 500 -19.00 -3.13 7.13
CA VAL A 500 -19.88 -2.39 6.22
C VAL A 500 -19.54 -2.68 4.75
N LYS A 501 -20.57 -3.06 3.98
CA LYS A 501 -20.48 -3.37 2.55
C LYS A 501 -21.32 -2.38 1.74
N SER A 502 -20.67 -1.52 0.95
CA SER A 502 -21.34 -0.57 0.06
C SER A 502 -21.38 -1.02 -1.41
N SER A 503 -20.60 -2.05 -1.77
CA SER A 503 -20.52 -2.62 -3.12
C SER A 503 -19.92 -4.03 -3.11
N GLY A 504 -20.09 -4.77 -4.20
CA GLY A 504 -19.65 -6.17 -4.31
C GLY A 504 -20.61 -7.16 -3.65
N SER A 505 -20.30 -8.45 -3.75
CA SER A 505 -21.18 -9.52 -3.30
C SER A 505 -20.51 -10.37 -2.22
N ASP A 506 -21.26 -10.72 -1.17
CA ASP A 506 -20.87 -11.74 -0.21
C ASP A 506 -21.85 -12.92 -0.26
N TYR A 507 -21.35 -14.12 0.00
CA TYR A 507 -22.12 -15.36 -0.10
C TYR A 507 -21.97 -16.19 1.17
N TRP A 508 -23.04 -16.27 1.96
CA TRP A 508 -23.18 -17.20 3.09
C TRP A 508 -24.00 -18.40 2.62
N SER A 509 -23.42 -19.14 1.67
CA SER A 509 -24.13 -20.10 0.85
C SER A 509 -23.57 -21.51 0.94
N TYR A 510 -24.47 -22.49 0.94
CA TYR A 510 -24.14 -23.91 0.91
C TYR A 510 -23.40 -24.34 -0.37
N ALA A 511 -23.74 -23.72 -1.51
CA ALA A 511 -23.26 -24.12 -2.84
C ALA A 511 -22.27 -23.13 -3.47
N LYS A 512 -22.03 -21.98 -2.84
CA LYS A 512 -21.02 -21.01 -3.26
C LYS A 512 -20.05 -20.74 -2.12
N ASP A 513 -18.79 -20.59 -2.47
CA ASP A 513 -17.78 -20.12 -1.54
C ASP A 513 -18.02 -18.63 -1.19
N PHE A 514 -17.35 -18.11 -0.18
CA PHE A 514 -17.56 -16.75 0.34
C PHE A 514 -17.31 -15.64 -0.70
N ASP A 515 -16.48 -15.92 -1.72
CA ASP A 515 -16.22 -15.05 -2.88
C ASP A 515 -17.19 -15.26 -4.07
N GLY A 516 -18.10 -16.22 -3.96
CA GLY A 516 -19.07 -16.57 -5.00
C GLY A 516 -18.64 -17.67 -5.95
N THR A 517 -17.44 -18.25 -5.78
CA THR A 517 -17.00 -19.43 -6.53
C THR A 517 -17.98 -20.58 -6.34
N ASP A 518 -18.37 -21.25 -7.44
CA ASP A 518 -19.30 -22.38 -7.38
C ASP A 518 -18.61 -23.62 -6.79
N ILE A 519 -19.09 -24.05 -5.62
CA ILE A 519 -18.63 -25.25 -4.92
C ILE A 519 -19.74 -26.32 -4.86
N SER A 520 -20.74 -26.26 -5.74
CA SER A 520 -21.83 -27.25 -5.79
C SER A 520 -21.36 -28.69 -5.97
N GLY A 521 -20.13 -28.92 -6.46
CA GLY A 521 -19.47 -30.22 -6.50
C GLY A 521 -19.00 -30.76 -5.14
N SER A 522 -18.76 -29.89 -4.17
CA SER A 522 -18.37 -30.21 -2.78
C SER A 522 -18.91 -29.14 -1.83
N PRO A 523 -20.25 -29.07 -1.65
CA PRO A 523 -20.87 -28.02 -0.85
C PRO A 523 -20.59 -28.21 0.64
N ARG A 524 -20.70 -27.12 1.41
CA ARG A 524 -20.41 -27.09 2.85
C ARG A 524 -21.51 -26.36 3.60
N LYS A 525 -21.78 -26.76 4.84
CA LYS A 525 -22.61 -25.96 5.74
C LYS A 525 -21.90 -24.63 6.01
N VAL A 526 -22.66 -23.54 6.15
CA VAL A 526 -22.10 -22.24 6.52
C VAL A 526 -22.55 -21.90 7.93
N ASP A 527 -21.58 -21.57 8.78
CA ASP A 527 -21.77 -21.10 10.15
C ASP A 527 -21.11 -19.71 10.28
N VAL A 528 -21.92 -18.69 10.51
CA VAL A 528 -21.49 -17.29 10.67
C VAL A 528 -21.48 -16.93 12.14
N TYR A 529 -20.30 -16.56 12.66
CA TYR A 529 -20.06 -16.20 14.05
C TYR A 529 -19.67 -14.73 14.17
N ILE A 530 -20.58 -13.92 14.73
CA ILE A 530 -20.40 -12.47 14.83
C ILE A 530 -20.03 -12.11 16.28
N ALA A 531 -18.95 -11.36 16.46
CA ALA A 531 -18.44 -11.01 17.79
C ALA A 531 -19.44 -10.16 18.59
N ALA A 532 -19.31 -10.16 19.92
CA ALA A 532 -20.15 -9.35 20.78
C ALA A 532 -20.05 -7.86 20.45
N ASN A 533 -21.20 -7.22 20.23
CA ASN A 533 -21.35 -5.82 19.79
C ASN A 533 -20.83 -5.51 18.38
N ALA A 534 -20.50 -6.52 17.58
CA ALA A 534 -20.16 -6.33 16.17
C ALA A 534 -21.43 -6.16 15.30
N SER A 535 -21.24 -5.61 14.11
CA SER A 535 -22.29 -5.39 13.10
C SER A 535 -21.87 -5.91 11.74
N THR A 536 -22.87 -6.32 10.95
CA THR A 536 -22.75 -6.58 9.51
C THR A 536 -23.82 -5.79 8.78
N THR A 537 -23.41 -4.84 7.95
CA THR A 537 -24.28 -3.85 7.31
C THR A 537 -24.03 -3.84 5.80
N HIS A 538 -25.01 -4.29 5.02
CA HIS A 538 -24.97 -4.24 3.55
C HIS A 538 -25.84 -3.11 3.03
N LEU A 539 -25.24 -1.98 2.63
CA LEU A 539 -25.94 -0.80 2.13
C LEU A 539 -25.98 -0.70 0.59
N GLY A 540 -25.16 -1.52 -0.08
CA GLY A 540 -25.12 -1.70 -1.53
C GLY A 540 -24.46 -3.03 -1.88
N GLY A 541 -24.44 -3.40 -3.16
CA GLY A 541 -23.96 -4.73 -3.56
C GLY A 541 -24.99 -5.83 -3.23
N SER A 542 -24.55 -7.03 -2.86
CA SER A 542 -25.49 -8.13 -2.52
C SER A 542 -25.02 -9.03 -1.40
N LEU A 543 -25.97 -9.53 -0.59
CA LEU A 543 -25.76 -10.62 0.37
C LEU A 543 -26.65 -11.81 0.04
N ALA A 544 -26.08 -13.00 -0.18
CA ALA A 544 -26.86 -14.23 -0.37
C ALA A 544 -26.69 -15.18 0.82
N VAL A 545 -27.77 -15.44 1.56
CA VAL A 545 -27.79 -16.36 2.71
C VAL A 545 -28.61 -17.59 2.35
N ILE A 546 -27.95 -18.62 1.82
CA ILE A 546 -28.64 -19.75 1.16
C ILE A 546 -28.13 -21.07 1.71
N GLY A 547 -28.90 -21.67 2.62
CA GLY A 547 -28.69 -23.03 3.11
C GLY A 547 -29.56 -24.07 2.38
N THR A 548 -29.77 -25.20 3.04
CA THR A 548 -30.74 -26.24 2.64
C THR A 548 -31.58 -26.67 3.84
N ALA A 549 -32.66 -27.41 3.60
CA ALA A 549 -33.54 -27.91 4.66
C ALA A 549 -32.84 -28.75 5.74
N VAL A 550 -31.65 -29.32 5.45
CA VAL A 550 -30.86 -30.12 6.41
C VAL A 550 -29.55 -29.46 6.82
N ASN A 551 -29.10 -28.44 6.08
CA ASN A 551 -27.88 -27.66 6.34
C ASN A 551 -28.22 -26.19 6.17
N SER A 552 -29.00 -25.65 7.09
CA SER A 552 -29.32 -24.22 7.12
C SER A 552 -28.07 -23.40 7.44
N THR A 553 -27.97 -22.20 6.87
CA THR A 553 -26.89 -21.25 7.21
C THR A 553 -27.16 -20.71 8.60
N ALA A 554 -26.30 -21.02 9.58
CA ALA A 554 -26.47 -20.51 10.94
C ALA A 554 -25.78 -19.15 11.09
N ILE A 555 -26.42 -18.22 11.77
CA ILE A 555 -25.90 -16.89 12.09
C ILE A 555 -26.10 -16.69 13.59
N GLN A 556 -24.99 -16.57 14.31
CA GLN A 556 -24.96 -16.58 15.78
C GLN A 556 -23.80 -15.75 16.32
N ASN A 557 -23.81 -15.50 17.63
CA ASN A 557 -22.68 -14.84 18.27
C ASN A 557 -21.47 -15.79 18.41
N GLN A 558 -20.32 -15.26 18.82
CA GLN A 558 -19.13 -16.05 19.18
C GLN A 558 -19.19 -16.63 20.62
N GLY A 559 -20.38 -17.00 21.09
CA GLY A 559 -20.63 -17.60 22.42
C GLY A 559 -20.95 -16.61 23.54
N VAL A 560 -20.86 -15.29 23.30
CA VAL A 560 -21.21 -14.24 24.27
C VAL A 560 -21.79 -13.00 23.57
N GLY A 561 -22.68 -12.28 24.26
CA GLY A 561 -23.21 -10.99 23.81
C GLY A 561 -24.22 -11.10 22.66
N THR A 562 -24.49 -9.97 22.02
CA THR A 562 -25.39 -9.86 20.86
C THR A 562 -24.69 -9.15 19.70
N TYR A 563 -25.22 -9.26 18.49
CA TYR A 563 -24.72 -8.57 17.29
C TYR A 563 -25.85 -7.88 16.52
N ALA A 564 -25.51 -6.99 15.59
CA ALA A 564 -26.44 -6.35 14.66
C ALA A 564 -26.25 -6.89 13.24
N ILE A 565 -27.35 -7.05 12.51
CA ILE A 565 -27.33 -7.41 11.09
C ILE A 565 -28.35 -6.56 10.32
N GLU A 566 -27.88 -5.90 9.27
CA GLU A 566 -28.68 -4.99 8.47
C GLU A 566 -28.42 -5.21 6.97
N VAL A 567 -29.50 -5.31 6.20
CA VAL A 567 -29.46 -5.18 4.75
C VAL A 567 -30.34 -3.99 4.36
N GLY A 568 -29.74 -2.98 3.75
CA GLY A 568 -30.46 -1.79 3.40
C GLY A 568 -29.87 -0.99 2.26
N GLY A 569 -30.15 0.32 2.25
CA GLY A 569 -29.74 1.21 1.16
C GLY A 569 -30.33 0.75 -0.17
N ASN A 570 -29.46 0.41 -1.13
CA ASN A 570 -29.86 -0.16 -2.43
C ASN A 570 -29.24 -1.55 -2.68
N ALA A 571 -28.87 -2.27 -1.61
CA ALA A 571 -28.35 -3.63 -1.72
C ALA A 571 -29.40 -4.60 -2.27
N SER A 572 -28.97 -5.78 -2.72
CA SER A 572 -29.87 -6.90 -3.01
C SER A 572 -29.61 -8.07 -2.09
N THR A 573 -30.64 -8.85 -1.78
CA THR A 573 -30.46 -10.01 -0.91
C THR A 573 -31.42 -11.15 -1.20
N THR A 574 -30.98 -12.36 -0.88
CA THR A 574 -31.80 -13.56 -0.99
C THR A 574 -31.47 -14.49 0.16
N TRP A 575 -32.49 -14.83 0.95
CA TRP A 575 -32.36 -15.65 2.14
C TRP A 575 -33.25 -16.88 2.00
N GLN A 576 -32.65 -18.07 2.10
CA GLN A 576 -33.37 -19.35 2.07
C GLN A 576 -32.69 -20.34 3.02
N TYR A 577 -33.45 -20.96 3.92
CA TYR A 577 -32.95 -21.93 4.90
C TYR A 577 -31.80 -21.36 5.76
N TYR A 578 -32.14 -20.47 6.68
CA TYR A 578 -31.20 -19.77 7.54
C TYR A 578 -31.68 -19.74 8.98
N ASP A 579 -30.75 -19.72 9.92
CA ASP A 579 -31.04 -19.67 11.36
C ASP A 579 -30.39 -18.43 11.97
N ILE A 580 -31.18 -17.53 12.57
CA ILE A 580 -30.68 -16.36 13.31
C ILE A 580 -30.86 -16.59 14.81
N ARG A 581 -29.76 -16.51 15.56
CA ARG A 581 -29.69 -16.62 17.03
C ARG A 581 -28.89 -15.45 17.59
N ASP A 582 -29.14 -15.06 18.84
CA ASP A 582 -28.32 -14.11 19.60
C ASP A 582 -28.16 -12.70 18.95
N SER A 583 -29.10 -12.30 18.08
CA SER A 583 -29.16 -10.94 17.56
C SER A 583 -29.53 -9.94 18.65
N ASN A 584 -29.29 -8.65 18.40
CA ASN A 584 -29.76 -7.57 19.28
C ASN A 584 -31.28 -7.39 19.24
N ASP A 585 -31.79 -6.33 19.87
CA ASP A 585 -33.20 -6.00 19.99
C ASP A 585 -33.93 -5.72 18.66
N LYS A 586 -33.21 -5.67 17.54
CA LYS A 586 -33.75 -5.39 16.20
C LYS A 586 -33.82 -6.62 15.29
N GLY A 587 -33.21 -7.73 15.67
CA GLY A 587 -33.17 -8.92 14.82
C GLY A 587 -32.50 -8.66 13.47
N LEU A 588 -33.06 -9.23 12.39
CA LEU A 588 -32.69 -8.85 11.02
C LEU A 588 -33.31 -7.51 10.65
N VAL A 589 -32.47 -6.51 10.37
CA VAL A 589 -32.93 -5.18 9.93
C VAL A 589 -32.95 -5.09 8.40
N LEU A 590 -34.09 -4.69 7.85
CA LEU A 590 -34.25 -4.30 6.45
C LEU A 590 -34.62 -2.81 6.39
N SER A 591 -33.80 -1.99 5.73
CA SER A 591 -33.96 -0.52 5.73
C SER A 591 -33.76 0.10 4.33
N GLY A 592 -34.37 1.26 4.05
CA GLY A 592 -34.22 1.90 2.73
C GLY A 592 -34.95 1.13 1.61
N THR A 593 -34.30 0.92 0.46
CA THR A 593 -34.92 0.31 -0.73
C THR A 593 -34.10 -0.85 -1.31
N PRO A 594 -33.71 -1.86 -0.51
CA PRO A 594 -33.02 -3.03 -1.02
C PRO A 594 -33.97 -3.89 -1.87
N ASP A 595 -33.40 -4.62 -2.82
CA ASP A 595 -34.10 -5.65 -3.60
C ASP A 595 -34.12 -6.97 -2.84
N ILE A 596 -35.31 -7.46 -2.48
CA ILE A 596 -35.51 -8.65 -1.66
C ILE A 596 -35.97 -9.80 -2.55
N GLY A 597 -35.04 -10.69 -2.90
CA GLY A 597 -35.33 -11.85 -3.72
C GLY A 597 -36.14 -12.95 -3.01
N ASP A 598 -35.83 -13.23 -1.73
CA ASP A 598 -36.56 -14.19 -0.89
C ASP A 598 -36.17 -14.01 0.59
N LEU A 599 -37.07 -14.37 1.50
CA LEU A 599 -36.88 -14.46 2.96
C LEU A 599 -37.46 -15.76 3.55
N SER A 600 -37.77 -16.77 2.73
CA SER A 600 -38.44 -18.00 3.13
C SER A 600 -37.55 -18.96 3.93
N TYR A 601 -38.20 -19.82 4.73
CA TYR A 601 -37.55 -20.87 5.53
C TYR A 601 -36.49 -20.37 6.52
N GLY A 602 -36.63 -19.14 7.02
CA GLY A 602 -35.85 -18.60 8.11
C GLY A 602 -36.31 -19.11 9.47
N GLN A 603 -35.39 -19.31 10.40
CA GLN A 603 -35.71 -19.56 11.81
C GLN A 603 -35.10 -18.47 12.68
N PHE A 604 -35.95 -17.78 13.43
CA PHE A 604 -35.57 -16.70 14.34
C PHE A 604 -35.78 -17.17 15.78
N LEU A 605 -34.76 -17.04 16.62
CA LEU A 605 -34.89 -17.24 18.06
C LEU A 605 -34.69 -15.91 18.78
N VAL A 606 -35.77 -15.36 19.32
CA VAL A 606 -35.72 -14.11 20.08
C VAL A 606 -35.36 -14.40 21.54
N ALA A 607 -34.30 -13.76 22.02
CA ALA A 607 -33.68 -14.13 23.29
C ALA A 607 -34.35 -13.48 24.50
N ASN A 608 -34.84 -12.24 24.39
CA ASN A 608 -35.39 -11.47 25.50
C ASN A 608 -36.77 -10.85 25.19
N ASP A 609 -37.41 -10.35 26.25
CA ASP A 609 -38.67 -9.59 26.18
C ASP A 609 -38.48 -8.23 25.47
N ASN A 610 -39.47 -7.82 24.68
CA ASN A 610 -39.50 -6.58 23.88
C ASN A 610 -38.46 -6.51 22.75
N GLU A 611 -37.93 -7.65 22.32
CA GLU A 611 -37.10 -7.78 21.12
C GLU A 611 -37.94 -8.29 19.94
N THR A 612 -37.42 -8.17 18.72
CA THR A 612 -38.07 -8.64 17.48
C THR A 612 -37.16 -9.58 16.70
N GLY A 613 -37.72 -10.55 15.98
CA GLY A 613 -36.97 -11.40 15.07
C GLY A 613 -36.51 -10.65 13.81
N MET A 614 -37.35 -9.75 13.30
CA MET A 614 -37.08 -8.91 12.13
C MET A 614 -37.60 -7.49 12.36
N THR A 615 -36.88 -6.50 11.82
CA THR A 615 -37.32 -5.10 11.73
C THR A 615 -37.35 -4.69 10.26
N VAL A 616 -38.48 -4.24 9.74
CA VAL A 616 -38.63 -3.87 8.33
C VAL A 616 -39.13 -2.44 8.20
N ASP A 617 -38.41 -1.61 7.45
CA ASP A 617 -38.87 -0.27 7.07
C ASP A 617 -39.97 -0.38 5.99
N GLY A 618 -41.05 0.39 6.11
CA GLY A 618 -42.13 0.44 5.12
C GLY A 618 -41.65 0.83 3.72
N SER A 619 -40.53 1.55 3.60
CA SER A 619 -39.89 1.81 2.30
C SER A 619 -39.37 0.54 1.61
N VAL A 620 -38.95 -0.49 2.36
CA VAL A 620 -38.55 -1.80 1.83
C VAL A 620 -39.75 -2.53 1.24
N ILE A 621 -40.88 -2.52 1.95
CA ILE A 621 -42.14 -3.13 1.48
C ILE A 621 -42.64 -2.41 0.23
N THR A 622 -42.52 -1.08 0.20
CA THR A 622 -42.89 -0.28 -0.98
C THR A 622 -42.05 -0.67 -2.20
N ASN A 623 -40.75 -0.92 -2.00
CA ASN A 623 -39.85 -1.35 -3.08
C ASN A 623 -40.07 -2.80 -3.52
N ASN A 624 -40.59 -3.67 -2.64
CA ASN A 624 -40.81 -5.09 -2.89
C ASN A 624 -42.29 -5.46 -2.63
N PRO A 625 -43.25 -4.85 -3.33
CA PRO A 625 -44.66 -4.94 -2.98
C PRO A 625 -45.19 -6.37 -3.11
N ALA A 626 -46.18 -6.71 -2.28
CA ALA A 626 -46.93 -7.97 -2.34
C ALA A 626 -46.09 -9.26 -2.28
N SER A 627 -44.94 -9.22 -1.62
CA SER A 627 -44.07 -10.39 -1.48
C SER A 627 -44.66 -11.45 -0.54
N ILE A 628 -44.49 -12.73 -0.89
CA ILE A 628 -44.93 -13.87 -0.08
C ILE A 628 -43.70 -14.68 0.35
N TYR A 629 -43.54 -14.87 1.66
CA TYR A 629 -42.47 -15.68 2.24
C TYR A 629 -43.08 -16.87 2.98
N THR A 630 -42.49 -18.05 2.83
CA THR A 630 -43.10 -19.29 3.34
C THR A 630 -42.20 -20.03 4.32
N GLY A 631 -42.80 -20.76 5.26
CA GLY A 631 -42.08 -21.70 6.12
C GLY A 631 -41.17 -21.05 7.18
N ASN A 632 -41.39 -19.77 7.50
CA ASN A 632 -40.60 -19.07 8.52
C ASN A 632 -41.00 -19.52 9.94
N VAL A 633 -40.01 -19.65 10.82
CA VAL A 633 -40.19 -20.05 12.22
C VAL A 633 -39.80 -18.88 13.13
N PHE A 634 -40.71 -18.42 13.98
CA PHE A 634 -40.44 -17.38 14.98
C PHE A 634 -40.64 -17.95 16.38
N ALA A 635 -39.55 -18.23 17.08
CA ALA A 635 -39.53 -18.84 18.40
C ALA A 635 -38.84 -17.96 19.43
N THR A 636 -38.97 -18.33 20.70
CA THR A 636 -38.33 -17.59 21.80
C THR A 636 -37.45 -18.48 22.66
N SER A 637 -36.48 -17.88 23.34
CA SER A 637 -35.76 -18.56 24.41
C SER A 637 -36.70 -18.83 25.60
N SER A 638 -36.35 -19.80 26.46
CA SER A 638 -37.19 -20.15 27.61
C SER A 638 -37.38 -18.96 28.56
N GLY A 639 -38.63 -18.52 28.71
CA GLY A 639 -39.05 -17.52 29.70
C GLY A 639 -39.40 -16.15 29.13
N VAL A 640 -39.27 -15.97 27.82
CA VAL A 640 -39.73 -14.79 27.08
C VAL A 640 -41.25 -14.84 26.91
N THR A 641 -41.92 -13.69 27.08
CA THR A 641 -43.39 -13.59 27.01
C THR A 641 -43.89 -12.39 26.21
N THR A 642 -43.02 -11.45 25.86
CA THR A 642 -43.37 -10.16 25.21
C THR A 642 -42.46 -9.83 24.03
N ALA A 643 -42.05 -10.85 23.26
CA ALA A 643 -41.30 -10.69 22.01
C ALA A 643 -42.22 -10.56 20.81
N TYR A 644 -41.68 -9.99 19.72
CA TYR A 644 -42.36 -9.83 18.44
C TYR A 644 -41.69 -10.67 17.35
N ASN A 645 -42.45 -11.09 16.34
CA ASN A 645 -41.88 -11.76 15.16
C ASN A 645 -41.24 -10.74 14.20
N VAL A 646 -42.04 -9.83 13.67
CA VAL A 646 -41.68 -8.79 12.70
C VAL A 646 -42.23 -7.45 13.23
N THR A 647 -41.36 -6.46 13.28
CA THR A 647 -41.72 -5.08 13.64
C THR A 647 -41.60 -4.19 12.42
N ILE A 648 -42.63 -3.38 12.16
CA ILE A 648 -42.60 -2.38 11.08
C ILE A 648 -42.18 -1.02 11.63
N ILE A 649 -41.36 -0.31 10.86
CA ILE A 649 -41.05 1.11 11.08
C ILE A 649 -41.46 1.89 9.83
N GLY A 650 -42.16 3.00 10.02
CA GLY A 650 -42.67 3.81 8.90
C GLY A 650 -44.00 3.28 8.34
N THR A 651 -44.39 3.78 7.17
CA THR A 651 -45.69 3.47 6.54
C THR A 651 -45.47 3.00 5.11
N THR A 652 -46.32 2.12 4.62
CA THR A 652 -46.30 1.62 3.23
C THR A 652 -47.71 1.57 2.66
N LEU A 653 -47.82 1.40 1.34
CA LEU A 653 -49.07 1.20 0.59
C LEU A 653 -49.23 -0.24 0.09
N SER A 654 -48.32 -1.14 0.50
CA SER A 654 -48.37 -2.57 0.19
C SER A 654 -48.15 -3.37 1.48
N ALA A 655 -48.19 -4.69 1.39
CA ALA A 655 -47.96 -5.59 2.50
C ALA A 655 -47.12 -6.78 2.06
N TRP A 656 -46.52 -7.46 3.03
CA TRP A 656 -45.89 -8.77 2.85
C TRP A 656 -46.72 -9.85 3.52
N ARG A 657 -46.69 -11.07 2.98
CA ARG A 657 -47.42 -12.22 3.53
C ARG A 657 -46.48 -13.34 3.95
N PHE A 658 -46.62 -13.78 5.19
CA PHE A 658 -45.95 -14.96 5.74
C PHE A 658 -46.92 -16.15 5.74
N THR A 659 -46.55 -17.23 5.05
CA THR A 659 -47.39 -18.44 4.93
C THR A 659 -46.70 -19.67 5.51
N GLY A 660 -47.46 -20.63 6.01
CA GLY A 660 -46.90 -21.87 6.58
C GLY A 660 -45.93 -21.61 7.73
N HIS A 661 -46.17 -20.54 8.48
CA HIS A 661 -45.35 -20.08 9.60
C HIS A 661 -45.55 -20.95 10.85
N SER A 662 -44.61 -20.91 11.81
CA SER A 662 -44.73 -21.64 13.09
C SER A 662 -43.80 -21.08 14.19
N GLY A 663 -44.04 -21.44 15.46
CA GLY A 663 -43.16 -21.10 16.59
C GLY A 663 -43.94 -20.63 17.82
N ASP A 664 -43.25 -20.07 18.82
CA ASP A 664 -43.91 -19.58 20.05
C ASP A 664 -44.52 -18.18 19.88
N ILE A 665 -44.04 -17.43 18.89
CA ILE A 665 -44.45 -16.05 18.57
C ILE A 665 -44.84 -15.94 17.09
N ASP A 666 -45.42 -16.99 16.52
CA ASP A 666 -45.90 -17.01 15.14
C ASP A 666 -47.28 -16.33 14.99
N GLY A 667 -47.53 -15.76 13.81
CA GLY A 667 -48.82 -15.17 13.45
C GLY A 667 -49.03 -13.72 13.87
N GLU A 668 -50.19 -13.19 13.50
CA GLU A 668 -50.57 -11.76 13.61
C GLU A 668 -50.56 -11.26 15.06
N VAL A 669 -50.85 -12.11 16.05
CA VAL A 669 -50.90 -11.66 17.46
C VAL A 669 -49.53 -11.15 17.97
N PHE A 670 -48.45 -11.51 17.28
CA PHE A 670 -47.08 -11.22 17.69
C PHE A 670 -46.30 -10.34 16.71
N ASP A 671 -46.89 -9.90 15.61
CA ASP A 671 -46.27 -8.79 14.88
C ASP A 671 -46.49 -7.48 15.62
N ASN A 672 -45.71 -6.48 15.22
CA ASN A 672 -45.84 -5.12 15.72
C ASN A 672 -45.95 -4.19 14.53
N ASP A 673 -47.16 -4.11 14.00
CA ASP A 673 -47.52 -3.26 12.89
C ASP A 673 -48.92 -2.60 13.08
N ASP A 674 -49.45 -1.96 12.03
CA ASP A 674 -50.62 -1.07 12.11
C ASP A 674 -52.00 -1.77 12.12
N GLY A 675 -52.14 -3.08 12.37
CA GLY A 675 -53.49 -3.68 12.44
C GLY A 675 -53.60 -5.19 12.53
N ASP A 676 -54.78 -5.70 12.15
CA ASP A 676 -55.08 -7.11 11.89
C ASP A 676 -56.15 -7.16 10.77
N PRO A 677 -55.75 -7.31 9.48
CA PRO A 677 -54.38 -7.42 8.97
C PRO A 677 -53.65 -6.06 8.91
N GLY A 678 -52.35 -6.07 9.24
CA GLY A 678 -51.43 -4.95 9.09
C GLY A 678 -50.62 -4.92 7.77
N TYR A 679 -49.39 -4.39 7.83
CA TYR A 679 -48.43 -4.34 6.72
C TYR A 679 -47.66 -5.67 6.57
N ILE A 680 -47.56 -6.42 7.64
CA ILE A 680 -47.21 -7.83 7.64
C ILE A 680 -48.53 -8.59 7.81
N THR A 681 -48.70 -9.64 7.02
CA THR A 681 -49.89 -10.47 7.05
C THR A 681 -49.49 -11.92 7.15
N TRP A 682 -50.37 -12.72 7.72
CA TRP A 682 -50.15 -14.12 8.08
C TRP A 682 -51.33 -14.98 7.60
N ASP A 683 -51.18 -16.30 7.68
CA ASP A 683 -52.28 -17.22 7.36
C ASP A 683 -53.45 -17.15 8.37
N ASP A 684 -53.21 -16.59 9.55
CA ASP A 684 -54.17 -16.40 10.63
C ASP A 684 -54.65 -14.95 10.81
N SER A 685 -54.21 -14.01 9.98
CA SER A 685 -54.76 -12.65 9.94
C SER A 685 -56.26 -12.66 9.68
N ALA A 686 -56.96 -11.63 10.15
CA ALA A 686 -58.36 -11.42 9.91
C ALA A 686 -58.66 -11.36 8.41
N LEU A 687 -59.66 -12.13 7.97
CA LEU A 687 -60.15 -12.13 6.59
C LEU A 687 -61.03 -10.90 6.28
N ALA A 688 -60.81 -9.79 6.96
CA ALA A 688 -61.61 -8.58 6.83
C ALA A 688 -60.73 -7.33 6.93
N ILE A 689 -60.77 -6.47 5.92
CA ILE A 689 -59.96 -5.25 5.83
C ILE A 689 -60.80 -4.01 6.07
N THR A 690 -60.09 -2.91 6.35
CA THR A 690 -60.64 -1.56 6.28
C THR A 690 -60.29 -0.94 4.93
N ILE A 691 -61.27 -0.33 4.28
CA ILE A 691 -61.08 0.45 3.05
C ILE A 691 -61.51 1.88 3.33
N SER A 692 -60.58 2.82 3.18
CA SER A 692 -60.84 4.25 3.32
C SER A 692 -60.13 5.06 2.25
N GLY A 693 -60.62 6.27 2.06
CA GLY A 693 -60.05 7.26 1.17
C GLY A 693 -60.72 8.60 1.37
N LYS A 694 -60.42 9.54 0.49
CA LYS A 694 -61.05 10.86 0.41
C LYS A 694 -61.70 11.08 -0.94
N VAL A 695 -62.77 11.86 -0.92
CA VAL A 695 -63.51 12.27 -2.12
C VAL A 695 -63.18 13.72 -2.44
N TYR A 696 -62.68 13.96 -3.65
CA TYR A 696 -62.27 15.28 -4.11
C TYR A 696 -63.00 15.67 -5.40
N SER A 697 -63.27 16.97 -5.54
CA SER A 697 -63.79 17.55 -6.80
C SER A 697 -62.70 17.74 -7.86
N ASP A 698 -61.44 17.67 -7.43
CA ASP A 698 -60.25 17.74 -8.28
C ASP A 698 -59.25 16.66 -7.87
N GLU A 699 -58.03 16.70 -8.41
CA GLU A 699 -56.98 15.72 -8.17
C GLU A 699 -56.27 15.98 -6.83
N GLY A 700 -56.97 15.68 -5.73
CA GLY A 700 -56.41 15.59 -4.37
C GLY A 700 -56.34 16.89 -3.57
N SER A 701 -56.89 18.01 -4.04
CA SER A 701 -56.75 19.32 -3.39
C SER A 701 -58.04 19.83 -2.73
N THR A 702 -59.17 19.73 -3.43
CA THR A 702 -60.46 20.31 -3.00
C THR A 702 -61.44 19.19 -2.66
N VAL A 703 -61.88 19.14 -1.40
CA VAL A 703 -62.90 18.19 -0.93
C VAL A 703 -64.18 18.35 -1.75
N SER A 704 -64.76 17.23 -2.18
CA SER A 704 -65.97 17.23 -2.99
C SER A 704 -67.18 17.83 -2.26
N GLY A 705 -68.03 18.54 -3.02
CA GLY A 705 -69.29 19.08 -2.52
C GLY A 705 -70.31 18.02 -2.11
N VAL A 706 -70.14 16.77 -2.54
CA VAL A 706 -71.01 15.65 -2.17
C VAL A 706 -70.84 15.24 -0.70
N CYS A 707 -69.73 15.63 -0.06
CA CYS A 707 -69.42 15.25 1.31
C CYS A 707 -70.17 16.06 2.38
N THR A 708 -71.48 15.89 2.37
CA THR A 708 -72.43 16.52 3.29
C THR A 708 -72.77 15.64 4.50
N GLY A 709 -72.19 14.43 4.58
CA GLY A 709 -72.54 13.40 5.56
C GLY A 709 -73.71 12.49 5.14
N ALA A 710 -74.18 12.59 3.90
CA ALA A 710 -75.11 11.64 3.30
C ALA A 710 -74.41 10.30 2.95
N SER A 711 -75.14 9.18 2.96
CA SER A 711 -74.61 7.89 2.54
C SER A 711 -74.57 7.79 1.02
N ASN A 712 -73.51 8.33 0.41
CA ASN A 712 -73.36 8.50 -1.03
C ASN A 712 -72.03 7.98 -1.58
N ILE A 713 -71.26 7.22 -0.78
CA ILE A 713 -70.06 6.53 -1.23
C ILE A 713 -70.31 5.04 -1.16
N LYS A 714 -70.23 4.36 -2.30
CA LYS A 714 -70.59 2.96 -2.43
C LYS A 714 -69.38 2.11 -2.78
N LEU A 715 -69.24 1.01 -2.06
CA LEU A 715 -68.24 -0.01 -2.29
C LEU A 715 -68.94 -1.28 -2.76
N VAL A 716 -68.50 -1.78 -3.90
CA VAL A 716 -68.96 -3.03 -4.50
C VAL A 716 -67.75 -3.87 -4.88
N GLY A 717 -67.93 -5.18 -4.86
CA GLY A 717 -66.87 -6.11 -5.20
C GLY A 717 -67.35 -7.55 -5.16
N ILE A 718 -66.45 -8.46 -5.56
CA ILE A 718 -66.75 -9.89 -5.64
C ILE A 718 -66.51 -10.53 -4.27
N GLY A 719 -67.51 -11.21 -3.72
CA GLY A 719 -67.36 -11.99 -2.47
C GLY A 719 -67.93 -11.33 -1.20
N PHE A 720 -68.43 -10.09 -1.29
CA PHE A 720 -69.17 -9.44 -0.20
C PHE A 720 -70.43 -8.71 -0.72
N SER A 721 -71.30 -8.30 0.19
CA SER A 721 -72.50 -7.53 -0.17
C SER A 721 -72.13 -6.06 -0.37
N ALA A 722 -72.54 -5.47 -1.48
CA ALA A 722 -72.43 -4.04 -1.75
C ALA A 722 -72.85 -3.21 -0.52
N THR A 723 -72.05 -2.22 -0.17
CA THR A 723 -72.25 -1.41 1.03
C THR A 723 -72.06 0.07 0.71
N THR A 724 -72.77 0.94 1.43
CA THR A 724 -72.70 2.39 1.24
C THR A 724 -72.37 3.05 2.57
N THR A 725 -71.49 4.05 2.53
CA THR A 725 -71.08 4.87 3.65
C THR A 725 -71.19 6.35 3.29
N SER A 726 -70.93 7.23 4.24
CA SER A 726 -70.90 8.68 4.04
C SER A 726 -69.47 9.21 4.03
N CYS A 727 -69.16 10.20 3.19
CA CYS A 727 -67.95 11.01 3.38
C CYS A 727 -68.22 12.23 4.28
N ASN A 728 -67.27 12.56 5.16
CA ASN A 728 -67.38 13.67 6.11
C ASN A 728 -66.91 15.01 5.51
N GLY A 729 -67.03 16.12 6.23
CA GLY A 729 -66.63 17.46 5.75
C GLY A 729 -65.13 17.64 5.42
N SER A 730 -64.29 16.64 5.71
CA SER A 730 -62.89 16.57 5.28
C SER A 730 -62.68 15.66 4.05
N GLY A 731 -63.76 15.15 3.46
CA GLY A 731 -63.78 14.24 2.33
C GLY A 731 -63.63 12.76 2.69
N THR A 732 -63.34 12.41 3.94
CA THR A 732 -62.99 11.05 4.34
C THR A 732 -64.21 10.13 4.40
N TYR A 733 -64.11 8.95 3.80
CA TYR A 733 -65.04 7.83 3.94
C TYR A 733 -64.32 6.60 4.48
N ILE A 734 -65.05 5.70 5.14
CA ILE A 734 -64.50 4.46 5.70
C ILE A 734 -65.52 3.32 5.54
N PHE A 735 -65.03 2.17 5.09
CA PHE A 735 -65.70 0.88 5.10
C PHE A 735 -64.91 -0.07 6.00
N ASN A 736 -65.56 -0.61 7.03
CA ASN A 736 -64.94 -1.55 7.97
C ASN A 736 -65.43 -2.98 7.72
N GLY A 737 -64.58 -3.96 7.99
CA GLY A 737 -64.98 -5.36 8.02
C GLY A 737 -65.28 -5.92 6.62
N ILE A 738 -64.57 -5.45 5.60
CA ILE A 738 -64.77 -5.90 4.23
C ILE A 738 -64.06 -7.24 4.05
N SER A 739 -64.85 -8.30 3.94
CA SER A 739 -64.31 -9.62 3.60
C SER A 739 -63.82 -9.64 2.16
N TYR A 740 -62.61 -10.14 1.96
CA TYR A 740 -61.97 -10.23 0.65
C TYR A 740 -61.39 -11.64 0.43
N ALA A 741 -61.15 -11.98 -0.83
CA ALA A 741 -60.43 -13.17 -1.25
C ALA A 741 -59.38 -12.75 -2.29
N ALA A 742 -58.41 -13.63 -2.57
CA ALA A 742 -57.54 -13.44 -3.73
C ALA A 742 -58.38 -13.41 -5.02
N GLY A 743 -58.04 -12.53 -5.96
CA GLY A 743 -58.79 -12.21 -7.18
C GLY A 743 -59.94 -11.22 -6.98
N CYS A 744 -60.03 -10.52 -5.84
CA CYS A 744 -61.19 -9.68 -5.53
C CYS A 744 -61.09 -8.29 -6.14
N LEU A 745 -62.00 -7.98 -7.07
CA LEU A 745 -62.24 -6.62 -7.58
C LEU A 745 -63.01 -5.78 -6.54
N LEU A 746 -62.56 -4.54 -6.34
CA LEU A 746 -63.19 -3.50 -5.53
C LEU A 746 -63.42 -2.24 -6.36
N ASN A 747 -64.66 -1.77 -6.42
CA ASN A 747 -65.01 -0.46 -6.97
C ASN A 747 -65.54 0.42 -5.84
N VAL A 748 -64.93 1.58 -5.65
CA VAL A 748 -65.49 2.63 -4.78
C VAL A 748 -65.87 3.83 -5.62
N TYR A 749 -67.14 4.24 -5.55
CA TYR A 749 -67.67 5.33 -6.36
C TYR A 749 -68.68 6.21 -5.61
N ILE A 750 -68.97 7.38 -6.19
CA ILE A 750 -70.01 8.30 -5.72
C ILE A 750 -71.37 7.82 -6.24
N ASP A 751 -72.33 7.57 -5.36
CA ASP A 751 -73.65 6.95 -5.62
C ASP A 751 -74.78 7.91 -5.29
N GLY A 752 -75.74 8.06 -6.22
CA GLY A 752 -76.96 8.85 -6.03
C GLY A 752 -76.79 10.37 -6.02
N GLU A 753 -75.66 10.89 -6.49
CA GLU A 753 -75.36 12.32 -6.60
C GLU A 753 -75.30 12.77 -8.08
N THR A 754 -75.11 14.07 -8.33
CA THR A 754 -74.90 14.57 -9.70
C THR A 754 -73.46 14.42 -10.18
N GLU A 755 -72.53 14.41 -9.25
CA GLU A 755 -71.10 14.25 -9.45
C GLU A 755 -70.73 12.77 -9.41
N ASN A 756 -69.96 12.32 -10.40
CA ASN A 756 -69.55 10.93 -10.52
C ASN A 756 -68.04 10.79 -10.46
N GLY A 757 -67.54 9.68 -9.91
CA GLY A 757 -66.12 9.34 -9.88
C GLY A 757 -65.97 7.93 -9.33
N VAL A 758 -65.00 7.17 -9.82
CA VAL A 758 -64.80 5.77 -9.41
C VAL A 758 -63.31 5.44 -9.35
N THR A 759 -62.96 4.68 -8.32
CA THR A 759 -61.65 4.07 -8.16
C THR A 759 -61.81 2.57 -8.16
N VAL A 760 -61.12 1.93 -9.10
CA VAL A 760 -61.13 0.49 -9.32
C VAL A 760 -59.80 -0.08 -8.85
N THR A 761 -59.87 -1.08 -7.98
CA THR A 761 -58.70 -1.82 -7.52
C THR A 761 -58.98 -3.30 -7.43
N HIS A 762 -57.94 -4.12 -7.53
CA HIS A 762 -58.06 -5.56 -7.35
C HIS A 762 -56.95 -6.08 -6.42
N ASP A 763 -57.20 -7.28 -5.90
CA ASP A 763 -56.31 -8.03 -5.02
C ASP A 763 -55.81 -7.25 -3.80
N PRO A 764 -56.72 -6.77 -2.93
CA PRO A 764 -56.30 -6.26 -1.64
C PRO A 764 -55.52 -7.35 -0.88
N ILE A 765 -54.38 -6.97 -0.31
CA ILE A 765 -53.57 -7.85 0.57
C ILE A 765 -53.63 -7.40 2.04
N SER A 766 -53.96 -6.14 2.30
CA SER A 766 -54.18 -5.55 3.63
C SER A 766 -55.19 -4.40 3.56
N SER A 767 -55.39 -3.67 4.68
CA SER A 767 -56.26 -2.49 4.72
C SER A 767 -55.77 -1.37 3.79
N ILE A 768 -56.67 -0.82 2.97
CA ILE A 768 -56.35 0.24 2.00
C ILE A 768 -56.85 1.58 2.55
N ASN A 769 -55.94 2.48 2.93
CA ASN A 769 -56.32 3.74 3.58
C ASN A 769 -56.31 4.97 2.67
N ASN A 770 -55.94 4.80 1.40
CA ASN A 770 -55.76 5.87 0.40
C ASN A 770 -56.48 5.60 -0.93
N LEU A 771 -57.64 4.93 -0.89
CA LEU A 771 -58.41 4.57 -2.08
C LEU A 771 -59.21 5.78 -2.61
N ASP A 772 -58.57 6.95 -2.73
CA ASP A 772 -59.24 8.23 -3.02
C ASP A 772 -60.07 8.20 -4.31
N ILE A 773 -61.15 8.99 -4.33
CA ILE A 773 -62.06 9.15 -5.48
C ILE A 773 -61.97 10.59 -5.96
N TYR A 774 -61.76 10.78 -7.26
CA TYR A 774 -61.78 12.10 -7.90
C TYR A 774 -62.98 12.21 -8.84
N GLU A 775 -63.77 13.28 -8.70
CA GLU A 775 -64.89 13.55 -9.61
C GLU A 775 -64.42 13.60 -11.07
N ASN A 776 -65.20 13.02 -11.99
CA ASN A 776 -64.93 12.90 -13.42
C ASN A 776 -63.69 12.05 -13.75
N ARG A 777 -63.20 11.20 -12.83
CA ARG A 777 -62.08 10.28 -13.07
C ARG A 777 -62.51 8.83 -12.87
N VAL A 778 -61.92 7.97 -13.69
CA VAL A 778 -61.79 6.53 -13.44
C VAL A 778 -60.34 6.31 -13.05
N ILE A 779 -60.12 5.98 -11.79
CA ILE A 779 -58.78 5.67 -11.27
C ILE A 779 -58.61 4.15 -11.30
N VAL A 780 -57.52 3.69 -11.91
CA VAL A 780 -57.13 2.27 -11.94
C VAL A 780 -55.86 2.05 -11.14
N ARG A 781 -55.88 1.00 -10.31
CA ARG A 781 -54.75 0.55 -9.47
C ARG A 781 -54.91 -0.91 -9.07
N HIS A 782 -53.90 -1.51 -8.47
CA HIS A 782 -53.91 -2.87 -7.93
C HIS A 782 -53.15 -2.89 -6.60
N GLU A 783 -53.43 -3.83 -5.71
CA GLU A 783 -52.72 -3.94 -4.43
C GLU A 783 -51.80 -5.18 -4.32
N SER A 784 -51.90 -6.13 -5.25
CA SER A 784 -50.95 -7.24 -5.43
C SER A 784 -49.86 -6.91 -6.45
N SER A 785 -49.08 -7.90 -6.87
CA SER A 785 -48.12 -7.79 -7.97
C SER A 785 -48.76 -7.76 -9.35
N ASP A 786 -50.00 -8.24 -9.47
CA ASP A 786 -50.64 -8.45 -10.76
C ASP A 786 -51.26 -7.12 -11.24
N PRO A 787 -50.93 -6.62 -12.44
CA PRO A 787 -51.55 -5.42 -12.99
C PRO A 787 -53.06 -5.56 -13.10
N LEU A 788 -53.80 -4.44 -13.01
CA LEU A 788 -55.24 -4.46 -13.29
C LEU A 788 -55.47 -4.62 -14.81
N THR A 789 -56.44 -5.45 -15.20
CA THR A 789 -56.84 -5.69 -16.60
C THR A 789 -58.26 -5.21 -16.90
N ILE A 790 -58.68 -5.19 -18.18
CA ILE A 790 -60.08 -4.90 -18.54
C ILE A 790 -61.00 -6.03 -18.07
N ASP A 791 -60.58 -7.30 -18.15
CA ASP A 791 -61.38 -8.46 -17.68
C ASP A 791 -61.75 -8.30 -16.21
N ASP A 792 -60.81 -7.85 -15.37
CA ASP A 792 -61.07 -7.53 -13.96
C ASP A 792 -62.18 -6.48 -13.82
N MET A 793 -62.14 -5.42 -14.65
CA MET A 793 -63.10 -4.31 -14.59
C MET A 793 -64.52 -4.68 -15.05
N THR A 794 -64.73 -5.84 -15.69
CA THR A 794 -66.07 -6.28 -16.12
C THR A 794 -66.99 -6.70 -14.98
N GLY A 795 -66.44 -6.90 -13.77
CA GLY A 795 -67.20 -7.35 -12.61
C GLY A 795 -68.21 -6.33 -12.06
N TRP A 796 -68.01 -5.04 -12.34
CA TRP A 796 -68.96 -3.97 -12.01
C TRP A 796 -68.71 -2.72 -12.86
N ASP A 797 -69.64 -2.37 -13.74
CA ASP A 797 -69.47 -1.23 -14.65
C ASP A 797 -70.73 -0.37 -14.78
N SER A 798 -70.74 0.56 -15.75
CA SER A 798 -71.89 1.43 -16.05
C SER A 798 -73.21 0.70 -16.36
N SER A 799 -73.17 -0.59 -16.72
CA SER A 799 -74.37 -1.39 -16.96
C SER A 799 -75.03 -1.88 -15.66
N ASP A 800 -74.26 -1.98 -14.57
CA ASP A 800 -74.73 -2.36 -13.24
C ASP A 800 -75.33 -1.18 -12.47
N ASP A 801 -74.75 0.02 -12.62
CA ASP A 801 -75.23 1.25 -11.98
C ASP A 801 -75.28 2.43 -12.96
N VAL A 802 -76.37 2.46 -13.73
CA VAL A 802 -76.58 3.43 -14.82
C VAL A 802 -76.74 4.84 -14.26
N GLY A 803 -75.70 5.65 -14.42
CA GLY A 803 -75.70 7.06 -14.04
C GLY A 803 -74.52 7.44 -13.16
N ASP A 804 -74.01 6.50 -12.36
CA ASP A 804 -73.05 6.76 -11.29
C ASP A 804 -71.65 6.19 -11.62
N VAL A 805 -71.58 4.99 -12.21
CA VAL A 805 -70.31 4.40 -12.71
C VAL A 805 -70.04 4.88 -14.14
N ILE A 806 -68.87 5.47 -14.35
CA ILE A 806 -68.53 6.24 -15.57
C ILE A 806 -67.55 5.52 -16.52
N PHE A 807 -67.61 4.20 -16.57
CA PHE A 807 -66.93 3.38 -17.59
C PHE A 807 -67.78 2.17 -17.97
N THR A 808 -67.62 1.68 -19.19
CA THR A 808 -68.17 0.40 -19.66
C THR A 808 -67.00 -0.54 -19.97
N ALA A 809 -67.00 -1.74 -19.38
CA ALA A 809 -65.98 -2.76 -19.62
C ALA A 809 -66.64 -4.03 -20.15
N LEU A 810 -66.08 -4.61 -21.23
CA LEU A 810 -66.61 -5.83 -21.85
C LEU A 810 -65.49 -6.85 -22.07
N SER A 811 -65.73 -8.09 -21.62
CA SER A 811 -64.90 -9.26 -21.92
C SER A 811 -65.32 -9.81 -23.30
N ASP A 812 -64.56 -9.51 -24.35
CA ASP A 812 -64.83 -9.86 -25.76
C ASP A 812 -63.50 -10.16 -26.50
N THR A 813 -63.50 -10.22 -27.83
CA THR A 813 -62.28 -10.46 -28.63
C THR A 813 -62.02 -9.29 -29.60
N PRO A 814 -61.25 -8.26 -29.20
CA PRO A 814 -60.57 -8.06 -27.91
C PRO A 814 -61.50 -7.54 -26.80
N ASP A 815 -61.04 -7.57 -25.55
CA ASP A 815 -61.71 -6.87 -24.44
C ASP A 815 -61.78 -5.37 -24.72
N THR A 816 -62.80 -4.68 -24.21
CA THR A 816 -62.97 -3.25 -24.46
C THR A 816 -63.31 -2.46 -23.19
N LEU A 817 -62.61 -1.35 -22.97
CA LEU A 817 -62.89 -0.37 -21.92
C LEU A 817 -63.25 0.97 -22.56
N THR A 818 -64.46 1.46 -22.34
CA THR A 818 -64.95 2.73 -22.88
C THR A 818 -65.33 3.70 -21.77
N LEU A 819 -64.73 4.89 -21.78
CA LEU A 819 -65.08 6.00 -20.92
C LEU A 819 -65.83 7.07 -21.74
N PRO A 820 -66.90 7.69 -21.21
CA PRO A 820 -67.66 8.72 -21.90
C PRO A 820 -66.89 10.06 -21.94
N SER A 821 -67.38 11.02 -22.73
CA SER A 821 -66.86 12.39 -22.74
C SER A 821 -66.95 13.04 -21.35
N ASN A 822 -66.05 13.99 -21.06
CA ASN A 822 -65.87 14.63 -19.75
C ASN A 822 -65.34 13.68 -18.66
N VAL A 823 -64.59 12.64 -19.02
CA VAL A 823 -63.96 11.74 -18.05
C VAL A 823 -62.48 11.53 -18.38
N LYS A 824 -61.65 11.42 -17.33
CA LYS A 824 -60.24 11.05 -17.40
C LYS A 824 -60.01 9.63 -16.89
N LEU A 825 -59.19 8.84 -17.60
CA LEU A 825 -58.59 7.60 -17.09
C LEU A 825 -57.26 7.94 -16.41
N LEU A 826 -57.07 7.50 -15.18
CA LEU A 826 -55.91 7.81 -14.35
C LEU A 826 -55.30 6.52 -13.80
N VAL A 827 -54.03 6.24 -14.14
CA VAL A 827 -53.26 5.14 -13.53
C VAL A 827 -52.52 5.69 -12.31
N TRP A 828 -52.83 5.15 -11.13
CA TRP A 828 -52.37 5.70 -9.86
C TRP A 828 -50.83 5.61 -9.68
N THR A 829 -50.27 6.49 -8.85
CA THR A 829 -48.83 6.56 -8.55
C THR A 829 -48.25 5.19 -8.22
N GLY A 830 -47.21 4.78 -8.96
CA GLY A 830 -46.50 3.51 -8.77
C GLY A 830 -47.27 2.24 -9.15
N LYS A 831 -48.44 2.36 -9.80
CA LYS A 831 -49.31 1.21 -10.13
C LYS A 831 -49.28 0.90 -11.63
N GLN A 832 -49.65 -0.33 -11.96
CA GLN A 832 -49.65 -0.87 -13.32
C GLN A 832 -51.07 -1.12 -13.81
N PHE A 833 -51.32 -0.74 -15.06
CA PHE A 833 -52.54 -1.09 -15.79
C PHE A 833 -52.13 -1.76 -17.11
N GLU A 834 -52.51 -3.01 -17.28
CA GLU A 834 -52.26 -3.82 -18.48
C GLU A 834 -53.63 -4.19 -19.05
N PRO A 835 -54.18 -3.41 -19.98
CA PRO A 835 -55.58 -3.55 -20.35
C PRO A 835 -55.95 -4.92 -20.93
N ASP A 836 -55.01 -5.58 -21.62
CA ASP A 836 -55.27 -6.80 -22.41
C ASP A 836 -56.42 -6.64 -23.42
N GLY A 837 -56.61 -5.41 -23.90
CA GLY A 837 -57.69 -5.05 -24.80
C GLY A 837 -57.70 -3.57 -25.19
N ASP A 838 -58.74 -3.18 -25.93
CA ASP A 838 -58.87 -1.85 -26.52
C ASP A 838 -59.40 -0.85 -25.49
N VAL A 839 -58.72 0.29 -25.35
CA VAL A 839 -59.11 1.36 -24.41
C VAL A 839 -59.57 2.58 -25.20
N THR A 840 -60.83 2.98 -25.03
CA THR A 840 -61.41 4.18 -25.63
C THR A 840 -61.78 5.21 -24.56
N VAL A 841 -60.98 6.27 -24.46
CA VAL A 841 -61.29 7.45 -23.62
C VAL A 841 -61.92 8.53 -24.50
N THR A 842 -63.25 8.59 -24.51
CA THR A 842 -64.00 9.47 -25.43
C THR A 842 -63.78 10.94 -25.10
N GLY A 843 -63.45 11.77 -26.10
CA GLY A 843 -63.36 13.23 -25.97
C GLY A 843 -64.59 13.97 -26.51
N SER A 844 -64.44 15.28 -26.76
CA SER A 844 -65.49 16.18 -27.31
C SER A 844 -66.60 16.58 -26.33
N GLY A 845 -66.31 16.59 -25.03
CA GLY A 845 -67.14 17.15 -23.98
C GLY A 845 -67.08 18.68 -23.88
N ALA A 846 -67.21 19.20 -22.67
CA ALA A 846 -67.30 20.62 -22.35
C ALA A 846 -65.95 21.35 -22.34
N GLY A 847 -64.85 20.68 -22.72
CA GLY A 847 -63.52 21.26 -22.84
C GLY A 847 -62.76 21.44 -21.52
N ALA A 848 -63.13 20.70 -20.47
CA ALA A 848 -62.36 20.65 -19.23
C ALA A 848 -61.07 19.83 -19.42
N ALA A 849 -60.06 20.06 -18.57
CA ALA A 849 -58.75 19.41 -18.69
C ALA A 849 -58.78 17.87 -18.55
N TYR A 850 -59.85 17.32 -17.98
CA TYR A 850 -60.04 15.87 -17.84
C TYR A 850 -60.78 15.23 -19.04
N ASP A 851 -61.38 16.00 -19.94
CA ASP A 851 -62.20 15.47 -21.04
C ASP A 851 -61.37 14.62 -22.02
N GLY A 852 -61.65 13.32 -22.08
CA GLY A 852 -61.00 12.39 -22.99
C GLY A 852 -59.54 12.07 -22.64
N THR A 853 -59.10 12.37 -21.42
CA THR A 853 -57.67 12.33 -21.05
C THR A 853 -57.26 10.99 -20.44
N LEU A 854 -56.09 10.47 -20.83
CA LEU A 854 -55.38 9.38 -20.16
C LEU A 854 -54.16 9.97 -19.45
N GLU A 855 -54.02 9.71 -18.16
CA GLU A 855 -52.90 10.19 -17.36
C GLU A 855 -52.25 9.08 -16.54
N LEU A 856 -50.92 9.01 -16.61
CA LEU A 856 -50.08 8.16 -15.76
C LEU A 856 -49.43 9.05 -14.71
N TYR A 857 -49.70 8.77 -13.43
CA TYR A 857 -49.01 9.46 -12.33
C TYR A 857 -47.56 8.99 -12.18
N ASP A 858 -46.81 9.64 -11.29
CA ASP A 858 -45.40 9.31 -11.03
C ASP A 858 -45.21 7.81 -10.75
N GLY A 859 -44.26 7.19 -11.44
CA GLY A 859 -43.99 5.74 -11.37
C GLY A 859 -45.09 4.80 -11.91
N ALA A 860 -46.19 5.32 -12.47
CA ALA A 860 -47.26 4.49 -13.03
C ALA A 860 -46.89 3.92 -14.39
N THR A 861 -47.35 2.70 -14.70
CA THR A 861 -47.08 2.02 -15.97
C THR A 861 -48.38 1.63 -16.69
N PHE A 862 -48.48 1.93 -17.98
CA PHE A 862 -49.50 1.42 -18.89
C PHE A 862 -48.85 0.47 -19.89
N THR A 863 -49.20 -0.81 -19.85
CA THR A 863 -48.62 -1.85 -20.70
C THR A 863 -49.59 -2.18 -21.82
N ALA A 864 -49.28 -1.78 -23.07
CA ALA A 864 -50.05 -2.12 -24.25
C ALA A 864 -49.48 -3.37 -24.94
N ASN A 865 -50.32 -4.37 -25.20
CA ASN A 865 -49.95 -5.62 -25.84
C ASN A 865 -50.16 -5.62 -27.37
N SER A 866 -49.53 -6.58 -28.05
CA SER A 866 -49.54 -6.64 -29.52
C SER A 866 -50.93 -6.95 -30.07
N GLY A 867 -51.55 -5.98 -30.74
CA GLY A 867 -52.83 -6.14 -31.42
C GLY A 867 -53.95 -5.26 -30.87
N GLU A 868 -53.68 -4.52 -29.79
CA GLU A 868 -54.60 -3.57 -29.17
C GLU A 868 -54.69 -2.24 -29.93
N GLU A 869 -55.87 -1.63 -29.93
CA GLU A 869 -56.15 -0.30 -30.45
C GLU A 869 -56.70 0.60 -29.32
N HIS A 870 -55.89 1.58 -28.89
CA HIS A 870 -56.31 2.57 -27.89
C HIS A 870 -56.63 3.92 -28.54
N SER A 871 -57.75 4.52 -28.13
CA SER A 871 -58.24 5.81 -28.60
C SER A 871 -58.33 6.80 -27.44
N VAL A 872 -57.55 7.88 -27.51
CA VAL A 872 -57.53 8.96 -26.50
C VAL A 872 -58.06 10.24 -27.16
N GLY A 873 -59.28 10.64 -26.80
CA GLY A 873 -59.96 11.79 -27.41
C GLY A 873 -59.49 13.16 -26.91
N GLY A 874 -58.75 13.20 -25.80
CA GLY A 874 -58.20 14.38 -25.14
C GLY A 874 -56.68 14.37 -25.09
N SER A 875 -56.10 14.47 -23.89
CA SER A 875 -54.64 14.48 -23.69
C SER A 875 -54.12 13.10 -23.25
N LEU A 876 -52.87 12.79 -23.59
CA LEU A 876 -52.08 11.73 -22.95
C LEU A 876 -51.00 12.40 -22.11
N ILE A 877 -51.01 12.17 -20.80
CA ILE A 877 -50.12 12.81 -19.82
C ILE A 877 -49.32 11.72 -19.10
N THR A 878 -48.02 11.93 -18.93
CA THR A 878 -47.12 11.03 -18.19
C THR A 878 -46.35 11.85 -17.16
N GLY A 879 -46.42 11.41 -15.90
CA GLY A 879 -45.74 12.00 -14.74
C GLY A 879 -44.23 11.89 -14.78
#